data_AF-A0A167RHV9-F1
#
_entry.id   AF-A0A167RHV9-F1
#
_cell.length_a   1.000
_cell.length_b   1.000
_cell.length_c   1.000
_cell.angle_alpha   90.00
_cell.angle_beta   90.00
_cell.angle_gamma   90.00
#
_symmetry.space_group_name_H-M   'P 1'
#
loop_
_entity.id
_entity.type
_entity.pdbx_description
1 polymer ?
#
loop_
_entity_poly.entity_id
_entity_poly.type
_entity_poly.pdbx_seq_one_letter_code
_entity_poly.pdbx_strand_id
1 'polypeptide(L)'
;MYGAASLKFQGGIPPSQDSYMNQYVPNPEITVQSQEHLLSGPTELPEPPAKRLRITHKAYEAASASIALGNLEHNNSKLQTFKSDGPHIVGSMDRLYAGGSSSTPNESTTSTDLTSPFELKASTSPPPNPLQTFSARSVIFGPNVLESGKVDLSKCRPRSSIPSKIHPSVYGEQCVRAAYASRLNPYALHRQEQEFLQDHLCHVHVTIYLNIRNGILLLWGRNPMVAVTREEALGCAKDYRWMNLASFAYDWLARNGYINHGCVEAPLAPVKPKRGRRKEGPTIVVVGAGMAGLGCARQLEHLFRQYRGSDALPRVIILEGRRRVGGRIYSHPLHSLKSENLPDGLVPKAEMGAQIIVGFDHGNPLDQIVRGQLALHYHKIRDVSTIYDIDGSPVNEVQDAMAEKLYNDLLDRTGFYRHKAKIAPTAQGNREMIDAGRESAVDDGLTVRQYEEARAAGTIDLLVPTKRVRRGIKHKTAENEPSVDVASDLAGNSEDDPAALTCQKTGWKLNPGYTVNDTIELDQIAEASQAQTLGAVMDEGVKQYQNMLPVTTKDMRLMNWHFANLEYANATNVNKLSLSGWDQDIGNEFEGEHSQVIGGYQQLPYGLYMLPEKLDVRTGKIVTEISYDATGSNMNQKAVVQCEDGEKFLADHVVFTGSLGVLKQQKIKFEPPLPDWKRGAIDRLGFGIMNKVVLVFQEPFWDTKRDMFGLLREPNNSASMVQEDYAANRGRFYLFWNVMKTTGLPCLIALMAGDAAHQAESTSDEEIITEVTGQLRNVFKHTTIPDPLETIITRWGQDPFTYGSYSYVAAKAFPDDYDLMARSIGNLHFAGEATCGTHPATVHGAYLSGLRAASEIIEPISGPIVMPHPLVPEKSKVTRSKSSTPNGQTTKKSRTRGSSSLSSSPTTTQSKPPSTSTSRKPTSTEKSRRDAYDQALWTTIYAELGSAPPRPAKSGLNPFLFYQKDYWARCRDQCDEARRAASNNPNAKAPRDEIRAALGQMWRSATAADKQPYIEQTEINRRANAEAWDKWKVDIAEWERKTFVVKDRWCAENPFDEWVMPEYVDEHASVPVLATAFTTVPALKSEK
;
A
#
# COMPACT_ATOMS: atom_id res chain seq x y z
N MET A 1 58.07 -27.05 5.87
CA MET A 1 59.19 -27.61 6.66
C MET A 1 59.51 -26.65 7.80
N TYR A 2 60.27 -27.12 8.81
CA TYR A 2 61.06 -26.35 9.78
C TYR A 2 61.58 -24.99 9.26
N GLY A 3 61.81 -23.94 10.06
CA GLY A 3 61.84 -23.69 11.52
C GLY A 3 62.34 -22.23 11.71
N ALA A 4 62.68 -21.66 12.86
CA ALA A 4 62.68 -21.99 14.30
C ALA A 4 62.68 -20.61 15.06
N ALA A 5 62.88 -20.40 16.37
CA ALA A 5 63.33 -21.23 17.49
C ALA A 5 62.98 -20.59 18.87
N SER A 6 62.99 -21.40 19.94
CA SER A 6 63.60 -21.11 21.27
C SER A 6 63.12 -19.94 22.19
N LEU A 7 63.15 -20.03 23.54
CA LEU A 7 63.45 -21.12 24.50
C LEU A 7 63.04 -20.75 25.97
N LYS A 8 62.16 -21.56 26.63
CA LYS A 8 62.04 -21.84 28.11
C LYS A 8 61.90 -20.61 29.07
N PHE A 9 61.74 -20.69 30.41
CA PHE A 9 61.77 -21.70 31.51
C PHE A 9 60.71 -21.34 32.60
N GLN A 10 60.36 -22.10 33.66
CA GLN A 10 60.08 -23.55 33.86
C GLN A 10 59.59 -23.80 35.33
N GLY A 11 58.67 -24.74 35.60
CA GLY A 11 58.27 -25.22 36.95
C GLY A 11 56.76 -25.10 37.27
N GLY A 12 56.11 -25.95 38.09
CA GLY A 12 56.54 -27.16 38.82
C GLY A 12 55.35 -27.96 39.41
N ILE A 13 55.53 -29.26 39.74
CA ILE A 13 54.51 -30.30 40.04
C ILE A 13 55.20 -31.41 40.91
N PRO A 14 54.61 -32.31 41.77
CA PRO A 14 53.30 -32.44 42.50
C PRO A 14 53.57 -32.59 44.05
N PRO A 15 53.10 -33.57 44.90
CA PRO A 15 51.85 -34.40 45.01
C PRO A 15 51.20 -34.59 46.43
N SER A 16 49.87 -34.84 46.47
CA SER A 16 49.10 -35.62 47.52
C SER A 16 47.57 -35.62 47.21
N GLN A 17 46.66 -36.59 47.46
CA GLN A 17 46.60 -37.98 47.98
C GLN A 17 45.79 -38.23 49.31
N ASP A 18 44.94 -39.29 49.30
CA ASP A 18 44.20 -40.01 50.40
C ASP A 18 43.16 -39.25 51.27
N SER A 19 42.09 -39.87 51.84
CA SER A 19 41.30 -41.11 51.54
C SER A 19 39.95 -41.17 52.35
N TYR A 20 39.31 -42.35 52.48
CA TYR A 20 37.99 -42.73 53.09
C TYR A 20 36.73 -42.45 52.23
N MET A 21 35.85 -43.39 51.79
CA MET A 21 35.29 -44.71 52.21
C MET A 21 34.00 -44.71 53.08
N ASN A 22 32.83 -44.96 52.44
CA ASN A 22 32.01 -46.21 52.57
C ASN A 22 30.72 -46.10 51.70
N GLN A 23 30.46 -46.95 50.70
CA GLN A 23 29.92 -48.35 50.71
C GLN A 23 28.38 -48.47 50.88
N TYR A 24 27.64 -48.87 49.83
CA TYR A 24 27.00 -50.21 49.71
C TYR A 24 26.28 -50.45 48.35
N VAL A 25 26.09 -51.73 47.97
CA VAL A 25 25.70 -52.34 46.65
C VAL A 25 25.17 -53.79 46.94
N PRO A 26 24.32 -54.53 46.15
CA PRO A 26 23.95 -54.45 44.72
C PRO A 26 22.45 -54.61 44.31
N ASN A 27 22.22 -54.65 42.98
CA ASN A 27 21.29 -55.46 42.14
C ASN A 27 20.78 -56.84 42.71
N PRO A 28 19.73 -57.52 42.15
CA PRO A 28 19.59 -57.80 40.70
C PRO A 28 18.17 -57.98 40.07
N GLU A 29 18.22 -58.45 38.81
CA GLU A 29 17.23 -58.78 37.78
C GLU A 29 16.05 -59.71 38.14
N ILE A 30 14.95 -59.63 37.36
CA ILE A 30 14.13 -60.77 36.90
C ILE A 30 13.78 -60.55 35.41
N THR A 31 13.58 -61.64 34.66
CA THR A 31 13.60 -61.72 33.17
C THR A 31 12.38 -62.53 32.65
N VAL A 32 12.27 -62.75 31.31
CA VAL A 32 11.57 -63.89 30.62
C VAL A 32 10.16 -63.65 30.00
N GLN A 33 10.14 -63.54 28.65
CA GLN A 33 9.20 -64.16 27.65
C GLN A 33 7.66 -63.86 27.66
N SER A 34 6.86 -64.22 26.63
CA SER A 34 6.97 -64.26 25.14
C SER A 34 5.63 -64.70 24.47
N GLN A 35 5.56 -64.81 23.12
CA GLN A 35 4.52 -65.45 22.27
C GLN A 35 3.17 -64.68 22.11
N GLU A 36 2.71 -64.24 20.91
CA GLU A 36 2.20 -64.90 19.67
C GLU A 36 0.64 -64.82 19.58
N HIS A 37 -0.09 -64.81 18.44
CA HIS A 37 0.21 -65.17 17.04
C HIS A 37 -0.78 -64.50 16.01
N LEU A 38 -0.26 -64.12 14.82
CA LEU A 38 -0.78 -64.33 13.43
C LEU A 38 -2.22 -63.99 12.91
N LEU A 39 -2.25 -63.55 11.62
CA LEU A 39 -3.35 -63.55 10.60
C LEU A 39 -4.56 -62.59 10.81
N SER A 40 -5.29 -62.07 9.81
CA SER A 40 -5.15 -61.93 8.32
C SER A 40 -6.17 -60.88 7.77
N GLY A 41 -5.95 -60.28 6.58
CA GLY A 41 -6.94 -59.41 5.89
C GLY A 41 -7.97 -60.20 5.03
N PRO A 42 -8.78 -59.58 4.13
CA PRO A 42 -8.89 -58.16 3.69
C PRO A 42 -10.35 -57.60 3.77
N THR A 43 -10.68 -56.46 3.10
CA THR A 43 -11.92 -56.13 2.32
C THR A 43 -11.99 -54.61 1.99
N GLU A 44 -12.90 -54.15 1.12
CA GLU A 44 -12.84 -52.89 0.32
C GLU A 44 -13.80 -51.74 0.73
N LEU A 45 -13.39 -50.49 0.43
CA LEU A 45 -14.21 -49.32 -0.02
C LEU A 45 -15.30 -48.71 0.95
N PRO A 46 -15.91 -47.51 0.69
CA PRO A 46 -15.91 -46.66 -0.52
C PRO A 46 -15.60 -45.14 -0.38
N GLU A 47 -15.38 -44.45 -1.52
CA GLU A 47 -15.14 -42.99 -1.63
C GLU A 47 -16.41 -42.09 -1.67
N PRO A 48 -16.38 -40.96 -0.93
CA PRO A 48 -16.97 -39.67 -1.31
C PRO A 48 -16.61 -39.01 -2.67
N PRO A 49 -17.49 -38.70 -3.66
CA PRO A 49 -17.04 -38.09 -4.91
C PRO A 49 -16.80 -36.57 -4.84
N ALA A 50 -15.69 -36.11 -5.44
CA ALA A 50 -15.41 -34.69 -5.71
C ALA A 50 -14.88 -34.48 -7.14
N LYS A 51 -15.71 -33.94 -8.04
CA LYS A 51 -15.34 -33.67 -9.45
C LYS A 51 -14.41 -32.44 -9.57
N ARG A 52 -13.10 -32.64 -9.40
CA ARG A 52 -12.09 -31.70 -9.94
C ARG A 52 -12.08 -31.80 -11.47
N LEU A 53 -12.25 -30.68 -12.18
CA LEU A 53 -11.98 -30.59 -13.61
C LEU A 53 -10.47 -30.67 -13.83
N ARG A 54 -10.00 -31.71 -14.53
CA ARG A 54 -8.59 -31.87 -14.89
C ARG A 54 -8.22 -30.88 -16.00
N ILE A 55 -7.39 -29.89 -15.66
CA ILE A 55 -6.42 -29.29 -16.59
C ILE A 55 -5.02 -29.74 -16.14
N THR A 56 -4.11 -29.94 -17.08
CA THR A 56 -3.15 -31.05 -17.01
C THR A 56 -1.84 -30.80 -16.24
N HIS A 57 -1.51 -31.79 -15.43
CA HIS A 57 -0.35 -31.87 -14.53
C HIS A 57 0.98 -32.10 -15.30
N LYS A 58 1.40 -31.15 -16.14
CA LYS A 58 2.59 -31.31 -17.03
C LYS A 58 3.60 -30.15 -17.05
N ALA A 59 3.52 -29.22 -16.11
CA ALA A 59 4.48 -28.11 -15.99
C ALA A 59 5.66 -28.36 -15.02
N TYR A 60 5.53 -29.31 -14.07
CA TYR A 60 6.47 -29.45 -12.94
C TYR A 60 7.65 -30.42 -13.18
N GLU A 61 7.50 -31.45 -14.02
CA GLU A 61 8.55 -32.46 -14.24
C GLU A 61 9.72 -31.97 -15.11
N ALA A 62 9.55 -30.86 -15.83
CA ALA A 62 10.56 -30.33 -16.76
C ALA A 62 11.72 -29.57 -16.08
N ALA A 63 11.64 -29.32 -14.77
CA ALA A 63 12.60 -28.48 -14.05
C ALA A 63 13.84 -29.23 -13.48
N SER A 64 13.76 -30.56 -13.36
CA SER A 64 14.76 -31.36 -12.61
C SER A 64 15.64 -32.27 -13.48
N ALA A 65 15.59 -32.13 -14.81
CA ALA A 65 16.16 -33.09 -15.76
C ALA A 65 17.14 -32.48 -16.78
N SER A 66 18.03 -31.58 -16.36
CA SER A 66 19.21 -31.15 -17.14
C SER A 66 20.29 -30.49 -16.28
N ILE A 67 21.12 -31.33 -15.64
CA ILE A 67 22.57 -31.19 -15.39
C ILE A 67 23.00 -32.49 -14.69
N ALA A 68 23.51 -33.45 -15.46
CA ALA A 68 24.05 -34.71 -14.96
C ALA A 68 25.00 -35.36 -15.99
N LEU A 69 26.30 -35.10 -15.80
CA LEU A 69 27.49 -35.86 -16.26
C LEU A 69 27.57 -36.38 -17.71
N GLY A 70 28.68 -36.05 -18.38
CA GLY A 70 29.03 -36.54 -19.71
C GLY A 70 30.51 -36.38 -20.04
N ASN A 71 31.42 -36.81 -19.15
CA ASN A 71 32.84 -36.88 -19.47
C ASN A 71 33.09 -37.98 -20.52
N LEU A 72 33.77 -37.65 -21.61
CA LEU A 72 34.40 -38.61 -22.53
C LEU A 72 35.68 -37.99 -23.11
N GLU A 73 36.67 -38.83 -23.37
CA GLU A 73 38.07 -38.41 -23.57
C GLU A 73 38.56 -38.50 -25.03
N HIS A 74 39.73 -37.87 -25.28
CA HIS A 74 40.65 -38.10 -26.43
C HIS A 74 40.06 -37.73 -27.83
N ASN A 75 40.80 -37.16 -28.81
CA ASN A 75 42.23 -37.28 -29.08
C ASN A 75 42.79 -36.20 -30.06
N ASN A 76 44.06 -35.82 -29.87
CA ASN A 76 45.07 -35.32 -30.84
C ASN A 76 44.72 -34.50 -32.12
N SER A 77 45.18 -33.24 -32.18
CA SER A 77 46.30 -32.72 -33.05
C SER A 77 46.39 -31.17 -32.93
N LYS A 78 47.50 -30.45 -32.68
CA LYS A 78 48.96 -30.46 -32.97
C LYS A 78 49.42 -29.77 -34.27
N LEU A 79 49.97 -28.55 -34.13
CA LEU A 79 51.04 -27.89 -34.93
C LEU A 79 50.67 -27.56 -36.42
N GLN A 80 51.32 -26.67 -37.20
CA GLN A 80 52.51 -25.78 -37.12
C GLN A 80 52.35 -24.64 -38.20
N THR A 81 53.09 -23.52 -38.40
CA THR A 81 54.34 -22.89 -37.88
C THR A 81 54.24 -21.33 -38.04
N PHE A 82 55.18 -20.56 -37.48
CA PHE A 82 55.42 -19.12 -37.76
C PHE A 82 56.25 -18.86 -39.03
N LYS A 83 56.09 -17.67 -39.67
CA LYS A 83 57.10 -16.66 -40.12
C LYS A 83 56.56 -15.78 -41.29
N SER A 84 56.50 -14.44 -41.14
CA SER A 84 57.47 -13.37 -41.53
C SER A 84 57.00 -12.65 -42.82
N ASP A 85 57.34 -11.39 -43.18
CA ASP A 85 58.40 -10.44 -42.78
C ASP A 85 57.90 -8.96 -42.63
N GLY A 86 58.79 -8.01 -42.28
CA GLY A 86 58.56 -6.54 -42.24
C GLY A 86 58.79 -5.83 -43.60
N PRO A 87 59.11 -4.51 -43.72
CA PRO A 87 59.56 -3.48 -42.72
C PRO A 87 58.49 -2.36 -42.46
N HIS A 88 58.54 -1.47 -41.43
CA HIS A 88 59.48 -0.37 -41.05
C HIS A 88 59.57 0.82 -42.06
N ILE A 89 59.64 2.12 -41.70
CA ILE A 89 59.84 2.82 -40.40
C ILE A 89 59.32 4.31 -40.40
N VAL A 90 59.46 5.04 -39.25
CA VAL A 90 59.11 6.48 -38.95
C VAL A 90 57.67 6.71 -38.42
N GLY A 91 57.36 7.62 -37.46
CA GLY A 91 58.22 8.38 -36.51
C GLY A 91 57.72 9.79 -36.09
N SER A 92 57.79 10.12 -34.77
CA SER A 92 57.47 11.39 -34.05
C SER A 92 56.01 11.89 -34.08
N MET A 93 55.37 12.46 -33.04
CA MET A 93 55.69 12.91 -31.66
C MET A 93 56.09 14.40 -31.45
N ASP A 94 55.33 15.04 -30.53
CA ASP A 94 55.54 16.24 -29.68
C ASP A 94 55.66 17.71 -30.19
N ARG A 95 54.77 18.55 -29.59
CA ARG A 95 54.94 19.90 -28.99
C ARG A 95 55.32 21.20 -29.76
N LEU A 96 54.64 22.27 -29.29
CA LEU A 96 55.07 23.67 -29.04
C LEU A 96 54.85 24.81 -30.06
N TYR A 97 54.57 25.99 -29.47
CA TYR A 97 54.46 27.36 -30.00
C TYR A 97 53.34 27.69 -31.04
N ALA A 98 52.97 28.95 -31.28
CA ALA A 98 52.52 30.08 -30.42
C ALA A 98 52.43 31.37 -31.26
N GLY A 99 51.44 32.25 -30.98
CA GLY A 99 51.39 33.62 -31.53
C GLY A 99 49.96 34.16 -31.63
N GLY A 100 49.64 35.35 -31.08
CA GLY A 100 50.45 36.23 -30.23
C GLY A 100 49.73 37.52 -29.83
N SER A 101 50.40 38.36 -29.02
CA SER A 101 50.09 39.76 -28.65
C SER A 101 48.72 40.10 -27.99
N SER A 102 48.63 40.98 -26.97
CA SER A 102 49.67 41.60 -26.13
C SER A 102 49.05 42.31 -24.89
N SER A 103 49.92 42.68 -23.94
CA SER A 103 49.80 43.84 -23.01
C SER A 103 48.60 43.97 -22.04
N THR A 104 48.87 43.65 -20.78
CA THR A 104 48.46 44.44 -19.58
C THR A 104 49.44 45.63 -19.39
N PRO A 105 49.50 46.45 -18.29
CA PRO A 105 48.66 46.54 -17.06
C PRO A 105 48.30 47.98 -16.53
N ASN A 106 47.53 48.00 -15.43
CA ASN A 106 47.51 48.94 -14.26
C ASN A 106 46.91 50.39 -14.23
N GLU A 107 46.26 50.65 -13.07
CA GLU A 107 46.26 51.85 -12.17
C GLU A 107 45.48 53.18 -12.46
N SER A 108 44.20 53.19 -12.05
CA SER A 108 43.63 53.90 -10.85
C SER A 108 43.61 55.45 -10.66
N THR A 109 42.55 55.89 -9.93
CA THR A 109 42.34 57.19 -9.21
C THR A 109 42.00 58.47 -10.00
N THR A 110 41.41 59.52 -9.40
CA THR A 110 40.01 59.64 -8.91
C THR A 110 39.61 61.11 -8.72
N SER A 111 38.33 61.45 -8.96
CA SER A 111 37.70 62.68 -8.45
C SER A 111 36.18 62.49 -8.20
N THR A 112 35.38 63.55 -8.34
CA THR A 112 34.24 63.89 -7.44
C THR A 112 33.05 64.53 -8.22
N ASP A 113 31.87 64.89 -7.69
CA ASP A 113 31.31 65.06 -6.32
C ASP A 113 29.74 64.99 -6.44
N LEU A 114 28.80 65.19 -5.49
CA LEU A 114 28.69 65.52 -4.04
C LEU A 114 27.26 65.10 -3.56
N THR A 115 26.90 65.37 -2.30
CA THR A 115 25.55 65.44 -1.67
C THR A 115 24.76 64.14 -1.38
N SER A 116 24.17 64.12 -0.17
CA SER A 116 23.03 63.30 0.29
C SER A 116 21.96 64.27 0.84
N PRO A 117 20.69 63.86 1.17
CA PRO A 117 20.43 63.08 2.41
C PRO A 117 19.12 62.23 2.47
N PHE A 118 18.90 61.60 3.64
CA PHE A 118 17.61 61.17 4.24
C PHE A 118 16.88 59.88 3.75
N GLU A 119 15.80 59.54 4.47
CA GLU A 119 15.36 58.18 4.82
C GLU A 119 14.00 57.72 4.21
N LEU A 120 13.75 56.40 4.29
CA LEU A 120 12.46 55.74 4.54
C LEU A 120 11.19 56.17 3.76
N LYS A 121 10.80 55.37 2.74
CA LYS A 121 9.62 54.48 2.79
C LYS A 121 9.46 53.59 1.54
N ALA A 122 8.57 52.60 1.63
CA ALA A 122 8.44 51.49 0.68
C ALA A 122 7.52 51.76 -0.52
N SER A 123 7.76 51.06 -1.65
CA SER A 123 6.70 50.69 -2.60
C SER A 123 7.05 49.46 -3.44
N THR A 124 6.15 48.47 -3.43
CA THR A 124 5.77 47.56 -4.54
C THR A 124 6.82 47.13 -5.59
N SER A 125 7.21 45.85 -5.55
CA SER A 125 7.73 45.12 -6.72
C SER A 125 6.62 44.74 -7.72
N PRO A 126 6.89 44.66 -9.03
CA PRO A 126 5.92 44.23 -10.05
C PRO A 126 5.69 42.70 -10.02
N PRO A 127 4.56 42.20 -10.55
CA PRO A 127 4.23 40.77 -10.55
C PRO A 127 5.07 39.97 -11.56
N PRO A 128 5.34 38.68 -11.28
CA PRO A 128 6.09 37.80 -12.20
C PRO A 128 5.24 37.40 -13.41
N ASN A 129 5.89 37.25 -14.57
CA ASN A 129 5.24 36.78 -15.80
C ASN A 129 4.80 35.30 -15.66
N PRO A 130 3.60 34.93 -16.14
CA PRO A 130 3.14 33.55 -16.11
C PRO A 130 3.90 32.66 -17.09
N LEU A 131 4.15 31.42 -16.67
CA LEU A 131 4.69 30.34 -17.50
C LEU A 131 3.80 30.12 -18.74
N GLN A 132 4.42 29.92 -19.92
CA GLN A 132 3.70 29.65 -21.15
C GLN A 132 3.03 28.28 -21.10
N THR A 133 1.73 28.27 -20.81
CA THR A 133 0.86 27.11 -21.00
C THR A 133 0.76 26.80 -22.48
N PHE A 134 1.10 25.56 -22.88
CA PHE A 134 0.80 25.06 -24.22
C PHE A 134 -0.71 24.92 -24.37
N SER A 135 -1.35 25.97 -24.90
CA SER A 135 -2.77 25.95 -25.23
C SER A 135 -3.08 24.81 -26.20
N ALA A 136 -4.10 24.01 -25.86
CA ALA A 136 -4.55 22.89 -26.66
C ALA A 136 -5.12 23.37 -28.01
N ARG A 137 -4.24 23.49 -29.02
CA ARG A 137 -4.67 23.76 -30.40
C ARG A 137 -5.55 22.62 -30.87
N SER A 138 -6.78 22.95 -31.24
CA SER A 138 -7.75 22.02 -31.85
C SER A 138 -7.28 21.58 -33.24
N VAL A 139 -6.44 20.55 -33.30
CA VAL A 139 -6.08 19.87 -34.55
C VAL A 139 -7.32 19.12 -35.05
N ILE A 140 -7.94 19.64 -36.11
CA ILE A 140 -9.08 18.99 -36.76
C ILE A 140 -8.55 17.78 -37.54
N PHE A 141 -8.46 16.62 -36.86
CA PHE A 141 -8.16 15.35 -37.50
C PHE A 141 -9.30 14.95 -38.45
N GLY A 142 -8.93 14.46 -39.65
CA GLY A 142 -9.89 14.03 -40.67
C GLY A 142 -10.74 12.83 -40.22
N PRO A 143 -11.88 12.57 -40.88
CA PRO A 143 -12.95 11.67 -40.41
C PRO A 143 -12.64 10.18 -40.59
N ASN A 144 -11.48 9.71 -40.11
CA ASN A 144 -11.04 8.32 -40.12
C ASN A 144 -10.58 7.84 -38.72
N VAL A 145 -11.15 8.40 -37.66
CA VAL A 145 -11.11 7.76 -36.34
C VAL A 145 -11.82 6.41 -36.47
N LEU A 146 -11.16 5.32 -36.06
CA LEU A 146 -11.75 3.99 -36.06
C LEU A 146 -13.01 3.99 -35.18
N GLU A 147 -14.16 3.55 -35.73
CA GLU A 147 -15.31 3.21 -34.89
C GLU A 147 -14.96 2.03 -33.96
N SER A 148 -14.44 2.35 -32.78
CA SER A 148 -14.38 1.43 -31.65
C SER A 148 -15.79 0.92 -31.38
N GLY A 149 -16.00 -0.39 -31.56
CA GLY A 149 -17.34 -0.96 -31.73
C GLY A 149 -18.29 -0.53 -30.62
N LYS A 150 -19.33 0.25 -30.99
CA LYS A 150 -20.38 0.70 -30.06
C LYS A 150 -20.96 -0.50 -29.34
N VAL A 151 -20.65 -0.60 -28.05
CA VAL A 151 -21.18 -1.65 -27.17
C VAL A 151 -22.70 -1.50 -27.18
N ASP A 152 -23.40 -2.60 -27.45
CA ASP A 152 -24.85 -2.58 -27.50
C ASP A 152 -25.43 -2.52 -26.08
N LEU A 153 -25.53 -1.29 -25.56
CA LEU A 153 -26.04 -0.98 -24.22
C LEU A 153 -27.47 -1.50 -23.97
N SER A 154 -28.20 -1.96 -25.00
CA SER A 154 -29.49 -2.61 -24.83
C SER A 154 -29.40 -4.05 -24.30
N LYS A 155 -28.21 -4.68 -24.37
CA LYS A 155 -27.95 -6.04 -23.86
C LYS A 155 -27.55 -6.05 -22.39
N CYS A 156 -26.62 -5.17 -22.01
CA CYS A 156 -26.11 -5.07 -20.64
C CYS A 156 -27.20 -4.50 -19.71
N ARG A 157 -27.36 -5.08 -18.51
CA ARG A 157 -28.45 -4.73 -17.59
C ARG A 157 -27.95 -3.88 -16.42
N PRO A 158 -28.48 -2.67 -16.18
CA PRO A 158 -28.19 -1.91 -14.97
C PRO A 158 -28.41 -2.75 -13.71
N ARG A 159 -27.54 -2.55 -12.71
CA ARG A 159 -27.52 -3.26 -11.42
C ARG A 159 -27.20 -4.75 -11.47
N SER A 160 -26.84 -5.35 -12.62
CA SER A 160 -26.52 -6.79 -12.69
C SER A 160 -25.36 -7.21 -11.78
N SER A 161 -24.43 -6.29 -11.53
CA SER A 161 -23.21 -6.52 -10.75
C SER A 161 -23.32 -6.00 -9.31
N ILE A 162 -24.49 -5.49 -8.92
CA ILE A 162 -24.77 -5.00 -7.56
C ILE A 162 -25.49 -6.11 -6.79
N PRO A 163 -24.89 -6.69 -5.72
CA PRO A 163 -25.48 -7.81 -4.99
C PRO A 163 -26.84 -7.46 -4.35
N SER A 164 -27.93 -7.98 -4.93
CA SER A 164 -29.31 -7.69 -4.48
C SER A 164 -29.66 -8.21 -3.08
N LYS A 165 -28.82 -9.08 -2.50
CA LYS A 165 -28.97 -9.66 -1.16
C LYS A 165 -28.22 -8.90 -0.06
N ILE A 166 -27.40 -7.90 -0.41
CA ILE A 166 -26.60 -7.12 0.56
C ILE A 166 -27.27 -5.77 0.80
N HIS A 167 -27.29 -5.30 2.04
CA HIS A 167 -27.85 -3.98 2.36
C HIS A 167 -27.02 -2.86 1.68
N PRO A 168 -27.64 -1.81 1.11
CA PRO A 168 -26.91 -0.79 0.34
C PRO A 168 -25.72 -0.15 1.05
N SER A 169 -25.79 0.08 2.37
CA SER A 169 -24.66 0.60 3.15
C SER A 169 -23.49 -0.38 3.23
N VAL A 170 -23.75 -1.68 3.43
CA VAL A 170 -22.70 -2.71 3.47
C VAL A 170 -22.07 -2.90 2.09
N TYR A 171 -22.82 -2.68 1.01
CA TYR A 171 -22.25 -2.59 -0.33
C TYR A 171 -21.40 -1.32 -0.50
N GLY A 172 -21.87 -0.16 -0.04
CA GLY A 172 -21.12 1.10 -0.04
C GLY A 172 -19.79 0.99 0.71
N GLU A 173 -19.82 0.47 1.94
CA GLU A 173 -18.66 0.18 2.79
C GLU A 173 -17.64 -0.76 2.11
N GLN A 174 -18.11 -1.80 1.42
CA GLN A 174 -17.24 -2.70 0.64
C GLN A 174 -16.63 -2.00 -0.60
N CYS A 175 -17.39 -1.14 -1.28
CA CYS A 175 -16.88 -0.31 -2.36
C CYS A 175 -15.83 0.71 -1.85
N VAL A 176 -16.05 1.31 -0.68
CA VAL A 176 -15.11 2.22 -0.01
C VAL A 176 -13.79 1.51 0.29
N ARG A 177 -13.83 0.32 0.91
CA ARG A 177 -12.62 -0.51 1.15
C ARG A 177 -11.91 -0.88 -0.16
N ALA A 178 -12.65 -1.22 -1.21
CA ALA A 178 -12.07 -1.57 -2.52
C ALA A 178 -11.35 -0.39 -3.20
N ALA A 179 -11.78 0.85 -2.95
CA ALA A 179 -11.09 2.05 -3.43
C ALA A 179 -9.76 2.27 -2.70
N TYR A 180 -9.75 2.19 -1.36
CA TYR A 180 -8.52 2.25 -0.57
C TYR A 180 -7.52 1.15 -0.97
N ALA A 181 -7.95 -0.11 -1.03
CA ALA A 181 -7.14 -1.24 -1.52
C ALA A 181 -6.63 -1.08 -2.98
N SER A 182 -7.12 -0.08 -3.72
CA SER A 182 -6.67 0.28 -5.06
C SER A 182 -5.88 1.59 -5.12
N ARG A 183 -5.52 2.19 -3.96
CA ARG A 183 -4.83 3.49 -3.84
C ARG A 183 -5.61 4.65 -4.46
N LEU A 184 -6.95 4.65 -4.28
CA LEU A 184 -7.86 5.68 -4.78
C LEU A 184 -8.77 6.19 -3.67
N ASN A 185 -8.85 7.52 -3.50
CA ASN A 185 -9.73 8.15 -2.51
C ASN A 185 -11.20 7.83 -2.85
N PRO A 186 -11.97 7.10 -1.99
CA PRO A 186 -13.33 6.69 -2.32
C PRO A 186 -14.33 7.84 -2.50
N TYR A 187 -14.02 9.02 -1.96
CA TYR A 187 -14.92 10.18 -1.88
C TYR A 187 -14.57 11.32 -2.84
N ALA A 188 -13.41 11.25 -3.52
CA ALA A 188 -12.92 12.27 -4.43
C ALA A 188 -12.50 11.68 -5.79
N LEU A 189 -12.57 12.51 -6.84
CA LEU A 189 -11.96 12.17 -8.13
C LEU A 189 -10.43 12.09 -7.98
N HIS A 190 -9.79 11.14 -8.65
CA HIS A 190 -8.36 11.25 -8.91
C HIS A 190 -8.09 12.44 -9.84
N ARG A 191 -6.90 13.05 -9.79
CA ARG A 191 -6.56 14.26 -10.57
C ARG A 191 -6.88 14.10 -12.07
N GLN A 192 -6.44 12.99 -12.67
CA GLN A 192 -6.74 12.68 -14.07
C GLN A 192 -8.24 12.45 -14.34
N GLU A 193 -8.97 11.84 -13.39
CA GLU A 193 -10.43 11.68 -13.52
C GLU A 193 -11.11 13.05 -13.54
N GLN A 194 -10.66 14.02 -12.73
CA GLN A 194 -11.15 15.39 -12.79
C GLN A 194 -10.81 16.07 -14.12
N GLU A 195 -9.59 15.92 -14.62
CA GLU A 195 -9.16 16.48 -15.91
C GLU A 195 -10.06 15.99 -17.07
N PHE A 196 -10.57 14.76 -17.03
CA PHE A 196 -11.57 14.24 -17.99
C PHE A 196 -13.04 14.61 -17.70
N LEU A 197 -13.42 14.83 -16.43
CA LEU A 197 -14.84 14.89 -16.01
C LEU A 197 -15.35 16.29 -15.61
N GLN A 198 -14.47 17.23 -15.28
CA GLN A 198 -14.86 18.52 -14.68
C GLN A 198 -15.73 19.41 -15.57
N ASP A 199 -15.61 19.27 -16.89
CA ASP A 199 -16.40 19.97 -17.91
C ASP A 199 -17.68 19.22 -18.32
N HIS A 200 -17.98 18.06 -17.70
CA HIS A 200 -19.07 17.17 -18.09
C HIS A 200 -19.97 16.70 -16.93
N LEU A 201 -19.48 16.70 -15.70
CA LEU A 201 -20.23 16.30 -14.50
C LEU A 201 -20.54 17.51 -13.61
N CYS A 202 -21.65 17.43 -12.86
CA CYS A 202 -21.89 18.22 -11.65
C CYS A 202 -21.45 17.43 -10.41
N HIS A 203 -21.35 18.06 -9.23
CA HIS A 203 -20.98 17.37 -7.98
C HIS A 203 -21.95 16.23 -7.60
N VAL A 204 -23.22 16.33 -7.99
CA VAL A 204 -24.18 15.22 -7.81
C VAL A 204 -23.80 14.02 -8.71
N HIS A 205 -23.36 14.26 -9.95
CA HIS A 205 -22.86 13.22 -10.84
C HIS A 205 -21.51 12.65 -10.39
N VAL A 206 -20.61 13.45 -9.78
CA VAL A 206 -19.38 12.96 -9.16
C VAL A 206 -19.69 11.87 -8.13
N THR A 207 -20.66 12.11 -7.24
CA THR A 207 -21.11 11.12 -6.24
C THR A 207 -21.55 9.78 -6.88
N ILE A 208 -22.10 9.82 -8.10
CA ILE A 208 -22.57 8.63 -8.84
C ILE A 208 -21.39 7.94 -9.55
N TYR A 209 -20.51 8.71 -10.16
CA TYR A 209 -19.27 8.21 -10.77
C TYR A 209 -18.40 7.46 -9.74
N LEU A 210 -18.19 8.05 -8.56
CA LEU A 210 -17.42 7.43 -7.47
C LEU A 210 -18.05 6.11 -7.02
N ASN A 211 -19.37 6.08 -6.80
CA ASN A 211 -20.10 4.83 -6.49
C ASN A 211 -19.90 3.74 -7.55
N ILE A 212 -19.89 4.10 -8.84
CA ILE A 212 -19.68 3.18 -9.95
C ILE A 212 -18.23 2.70 -10.02
N ARG A 213 -17.25 3.62 -9.99
CA ARG A 213 -15.81 3.33 -9.97
C ARG A 213 -15.44 2.40 -8.81
N ASN A 214 -15.84 2.75 -7.60
CA ASN A 214 -15.61 1.96 -6.39
C ASN A 214 -16.32 0.59 -6.48
N GLY A 215 -17.48 0.52 -7.15
CA GLY A 215 -18.18 -0.72 -7.46
C GLY A 215 -17.44 -1.64 -8.45
N ILE A 216 -16.74 -1.08 -9.44
CA ILE A 216 -15.91 -1.82 -10.40
C ILE A 216 -14.65 -2.36 -9.71
N LEU A 217 -14.00 -1.53 -8.87
CA LEU A 217 -12.87 -1.94 -8.04
C LEU A 217 -13.24 -3.11 -7.11
N LEU A 218 -14.45 -3.10 -6.54
CA LEU A 218 -14.97 -4.20 -5.72
C LEU A 218 -15.16 -5.50 -6.51
N LEU A 219 -15.41 -5.46 -7.82
CA LEU A 219 -15.45 -6.69 -8.64
C LEU A 219 -14.05 -7.30 -8.77
N TRP A 220 -13.06 -6.47 -9.09
CA TRP A 220 -11.66 -6.89 -9.24
C TRP A 220 -11.06 -7.41 -7.92
N GLY A 221 -11.15 -6.62 -6.85
CA GLY A 221 -10.61 -6.98 -5.53
C GLY A 221 -11.27 -8.21 -4.88
N ARG A 222 -12.48 -8.61 -5.31
CA ARG A 222 -13.12 -9.85 -4.87
C ARG A 222 -12.61 -11.11 -5.57
N ASN A 223 -12.02 -11.00 -6.77
CA ASN A 223 -11.56 -12.15 -7.54
C ASN A 223 -10.48 -11.77 -8.58
N PRO A 224 -9.26 -11.41 -8.17
CA PRO A 224 -8.18 -11.00 -9.09
C PRO A 224 -7.67 -12.14 -10.00
N MET A 225 -8.16 -13.38 -9.81
CA MET A 225 -7.96 -14.53 -10.72
C MET A 225 -8.71 -14.38 -12.05
N VAL A 226 -9.69 -13.48 -12.17
CA VAL A 226 -10.51 -13.31 -13.37
C VAL A 226 -10.61 -11.82 -13.69
N ALA A 227 -10.27 -11.44 -14.92
CA ALA A 227 -10.35 -10.05 -15.35
C ALA A 227 -11.82 -9.58 -15.44
N VAL A 228 -12.10 -8.41 -14.88
CA VAL A 228 -13.42 -7.77 -14.94
C VAL A 228 -13.75 -7.44 -16.39
N THR A 229 -14.90 -7.91 -16.87
CA THR A 229 -15.40 -7.59 -18.21
C THR A 229 -16.10 -6.23 -18.23
N ARG A 230 -16.17 -5.61 -19.42
CA ARG A 230 -16.93 -4.37 -19.59
C ARG A 230 -18.42 -4.56 -19.28
N GLU A 231 -19.01 -5.72 -19.55
CA GLU A 231 -20.42 -5.98 -19.24
C GLU A 231 -20.67 -5.96 -17.72
N GLU A 232 -19.80 -6.58 -16.93
CA GLU A 232 -19.88 -6.55 -15.47
C GLU A 232 -19.67 -5.13 -14.93
N ALA A 233 -18.72 -4.36 -15.50
CA ALA A 233 -18.50 -2.98 -15.10
C ALA A 233 -19.70 -2.07 -15.44
N LEU A 234 -20.32 -2.23 -16.61
CA LEU A 234 -21.58 -1.56 -16.96
C LEU A 234 -22.71 -1.95 -16.00
N GLY A 235 -22.70 -3.19 -15.49
CA GLY A 235 -23.62 -3.70 -14.47
C GLY A 235 -23.52 -3.03 -13.10
N CYS A 236 -22.48 -2.23 -12.83
CA CYS A 236 -22.37 -1.38 -11.64
C CYS A 236 -23.22 -0.09 -11.74
N ALA A 237 -23.67 0.30 -12.93
CA ALA A 237 -24.57 1.44 -13.10
C ALA A 237 -25.99 1.14 -12.56
N LYS A 238 -26.57 2.04 -11.75
CA LYS A 238 -27.92 1.82 -11.17
C LYS A 238 -29.10 2.14 -12.10
N ASP A 239 -28.87 2.85 -13.21
CA ASP A 239 -29.83 3.27 -14.24
C ASP A 239 -29.09 3.30 -15.60
N TYR A 240 -29.79 3.09 -16.72
CA TYR A 240 -29.22 3.16 -18.08
C TYR A 240 -28.53 4.52 -18.35
N ARG A 241 -29.02 5.62 -17.75
CA ARG A 241 -28.40 6.96 -17.81
C ARG A 241 -26.93 6.98 -17.38
N TRP A 242 -26.50 6.07 -16.52
CA TRP A 242 -25.13 6.06 -15.97
C TRP A 242 -24.19 5.04 -16.61
N MET A 243 -24.65 4.28 -17.60
CA MET A 243 -23.83 3.26 -18.27
C MET A 243 -22.65 3.88 -19.06
N ASN A 244 -22.81 5.10 -19.58
CA ASN A 244 -21.71 5.84 -20.19
C ASN A 244 -20.61 6.21 -19.16
N LEU A 245 -20.99 6.55 -17.92
CA LEU A 245 -20.03 6.77 -16.82
C LEU A 245 -19.31 5.47 -16.44
N ALA A 246 -20.04 4.35 -16.38
CA ALA A 246 -19.45 3.04 -16.10
C ALA A 246 -18.50 2.57 -17.21
N SER A 247 -18.78 2.89 -18.47
CA SER A 247 -17.85 2.64 -19.58
C SER A 247 -16.56 3.46 -19.44
N PHE A 248 -16.66 4.75 -19.11
CA PHE A 248 -15.47 5.59 -18.88
C PHE A 248 -14.67 5.10 -17.66
N ALA A 249 -15.33 4.81 -16.53
CA ALA A 249 -14.68 4.28 -15.33
C ALA A 249 -13.93 2.97 -15.63
N TYR A 250 -14.54 2.05 -16.37
CA TYR A 250 -13.90 0.81 -16.81
C TYR A 250 -12.64 1.07 -17.65
N ASP A 251 -12.73 1.97 -18.64
CA ASP A 251 -11.62 2.27 -19.53
C ASP A 251 -10.47 2.97 -18.79
N TRP A 252 -10.78 3.90 -17.88
CA TRP A 252 -9.80 4.61 -17.07
C TRP A 252 -9.10 3.68 -16.07
N LEU A 253 -9.85 2.85 -15.35
CA LEU A 253 -9.30 1.88 -14.39
C LEU A 253 -8.44 0.80 -15.09
N ALA A 254 -8.88 0.27 -16.24
CA ALA A 254 -8.13 -0.76 -16.94
C ALA A 254 -6.86 -0.20 -17.61
N ARG A 255 -6.93 0.99 -18.24
CA ARG A 255 -5.75 1.59 -18.89
C ARG A 255 -4.65 1.96 -17.88
N ASN A 256 -5.03 2.53 -16.74
CA ASN A 256 -4.07 2.93 -15.70
C ASN A 256 -3.69 1.78 -14.74
N GLY A 257 -4.13 0.54 -15.00
CA GLY A 257 -3.67 -0.63 -14.26
C GLY A 257 -4.21 -0.72 -12.82
N TYR A 258 -5.44 -0.26 -12.58
CA TYR A 258 -6.16 -0.48 -11.32
C TYR A 258 -6.99 -1.78 -11.33
N ILE A 259 -7.28 -2.32 -12.52
CA ILE A 259 -7.94 -3.62 -12.73
C ILE A 259 -7.25 -4.38 -13.87
N ASN A 260 -7.46 -5.70 -13.95
CA ASN A 260 -7.06 -6.57 -15.07
C ASN A 260 -5.55 -6.68 -15.33
N HIS A 261 -4.73 -6.43 -14.30
CA HIS A 261 -3.27 -6.50 -14.35
C HIS A 261 -2.71 -7.79 -13.72
N GLY A 262 -1.41 -8.03 -13.89
CA GLY A 262 -0.70 -9.15 -13.27
C GLY A 262 -0.75 -10.43 -14.12
N CYS A 263 -0.95 -11.58 -13.48
CA CYS A 263 -0.86 -12.92 -14.06
C CYS A 263 -2.19 -13.45 -14.64
N VAL A 264 -3.20 -12.59 -14.81
CA VAL A 264 -4.56 -12.95 -15.24
C VAL A 264 -4.73 -13.00 -16.76
N GLU A 265 -5.64 -13.81 -17.28
CA GLU A 265 -6.05 -13.73 -18.70
C GLU A 265 -6.73 -12.39 -19.02
N ALA A 266 -6.25 -11.70 -20.05
CA ALA A 266 -6.79 -10.41 -20.47
C ALA A 266 -8.17 -10.51 -21.14
N PRO A 267 -9.10 -9.57 -20.91
CA PRO A 267 -10.38 -9.55 -21.61
C PRO A 267 -10.19 -9.42 -23.13
N LEU A 268 -10.93 -10.24 -23.89
CA LEU A 268 -10.95 -10.11 -25.35
C LEU A 268 -11.69 -8.85 -25.78
N ALA A 269 -11.12 -8.10 -26.73
CA ALA A 269 -11.79 -6.97 -27.34
C ALA A 269 -13.18 -7.35 -27.91
N PRO A 270 -14.25 -6.56 -27.69
CA PRO A 270 -15.59 -6.82 -28.23
C PRO A 270 -15.70 -6.58 -29.74
N VAL A 271 -14.58 -6.30 -30.42
CA VAL A 271 -14.48 -6.04 -31.85
C VAL A 271 -14.43 -7.38 -32.59
N LYS A 272 -15.39 -7.61 -33.51
CA LYS A 272 -15.34 -8.77 -34.40
C LYS A 272 -14.06 -8.70 -35.26
N PRO A 273 -13.23 -9.76 -35.34
CA PRO A 273 -12.02 -9.75 -36.15
C PRO A 273 -12.36 -9.45 -37.61
N LYS A 274 -11.63 -8.51 -38.21
CA LYS A 274 -11.89 -8.05 -39.58
C LYS A 274 -11.32 -9.09 -40.54
N ARG A 275 -12.18 -9.68 -41.39
CA ARG A 275 -11.74 -10.58 -42.47
C ARG A 275 -10.81 -9.83 -43.43
N GLY A 276 -9.52 -10.09 -43.29
CA GLY A 276 -8.44 -9.45 -44.05
C GLY A 276 -7.08 -9.99 -43.62
N ARG A 277 -6.00 -9.45 -44.20
CA ARG A 277 -4.64 -9.73 -43.74
C ARG A 277 -4.44 -9.05 -42.38
N ARG A 278 -4.05 -9.82 -41.35
CA ARG A 278 -3.64 -9.26 -40.04
C ARG A 278 -2.60 -8.18 -40.26
N LYS A 279 -2.71 -7.08 -39.51
CA LYS A 279 -1.63 -6.09 -39.44
C LYS A 279 -0.65 -6.55 -38.38
N GLU A 280 0.64 -6.40 -38.66
CA GLU A 280 1.65 -6.50 -37.61
C GLU A 280 1.43 -5.32 -36.65
N GLY A 281 1.36 -5.59 -35.35
CA GLY A 281 1.33 -4.55 -34.34
C GLY A 281 2.73 -3.95 -34.11
N PRO A 282 2.82 -2.90 -33.28
CA PRO A 282 4.10 -2.25 -32.97
C PRO A 282 5.04 -3.24 -32.28
N THR A 283 6.32 -3.14 -32.59
CA THR A 283 7.39 -3.83 -31.83
C THR A 283 7.81 -2.93 -30.68
N ILE A 284 7.80 -3.46 -29.46
CA ILE A 284 8.14 -2.72 -28.24
C ILE A 284 9.29 -3.44 -27.57
N VAL A 285 10.42 -2.76 -27.34
CA VAL A 285 11.58 -3.35 -26.66
C VAL A 285 11.64 -2.82 -25.23
N VAL A 286 11.67 -3.73 -24.27
CA VAL A 286 11.81 -3.43 -22.85
C VAL A 286 13.21 -3.83 -22.40
N VAL A 287 13.97 -2.91 -21.83
CA VAL A 287 15.33 -3.15 -21.34
C VAL A 287 15.26 -3.43 -19.84
N GLY A 288 15.56 -4.67 -19.44
CA GLY A 288 15.46 -5.22 -18.09
C GLY A 288 14.22 -6.09 -17.87
N ALA A 289 14.42 -7.28 -17.30
CA ALA A 289 13.37 -8.21 -16.85
C ALA A 289 13.17 -8.16 -15.32
N GLY A 290 13.32 -6.96 -14.73
CA GLY A 290 12.86 -6.67 -13.37
C GLY A 290 11.33 -6.50 -13.31
N MET A 291 10.78 -6.27 -12.12
CA MET A 291 9.33 -6.13 -11.91
C MET A 291 8.68 -5.02 -12.76
N ALA A 292 9.39 -3.92 -12.99
CA ALA A 292 8.92 -2.85 -13.88
C ALA A 292 8.78 -3.33 -15.33
N GLY A 293 9.82 -3.97 -15.89
CA GLY A 293 9.79 -4.46 -17.27
C GLY A 293 8.79 -5.60 -17.49
N LEU A 294 8.73 -6.56 -16.55
CA LEU A 294 7.76 -7.67 -16.59
C LEU A 294 6.31 -7.18 -16.45
N GLY A 295 6.05 -6.26 -15.50
CA GLY A 295 4.73 -5.66 -15.31
C GLY A 295 4.30 -4.82 -16.52
N CYS A 296 5.21 -4.03 -17.08
CA CYS A 296 4.97 -3.28 -18.32
C CYS A 296 4.61 -4.19 -19.48
N ALA A 297 5.39 -5.25 -19.71
CA ALA A 297 5.16 -6.16 -20.83
C ALA A 297 3.84 -6.95 -20.72
N ARG A 298 3.50 -7.46 -19.53
CA ARG A 298 2.19 -8.08 -19.26
C ARG A 298 1.06 -7.08 -19.52
N GLN A 299 1.13 -5.88 -18.96
CA GLN A 299 0.10 -4.85 -19.12
C GLN A 299 -0.04 -4.40 -20.59
N LEU A 300 1.06 -4.28 -21.35
CA LEU A 300 1.02 -4.02 -22.79
C LEU A 300 0.26 -5.11 -23.55
N GLU A 301 0.57 -6.39 -23.31
CA GLU A 301 -0.20 -7.48 -23.92
C GLU A 301 -1.68 -7.41 -23.56
N HIS A 302 -2.03 -7.13 -22.29
CA HIS A 302 -3.42 -7.07 -21.83
C HIS A 302 -4.19 -5.93 -22.51
N LEU A 303 -3.61 -4.73 -22.53
CA LEU A 303 -4.21 -3.55 -23.13
C LEU A 303 -4.42 -3.71 -24.64
N PHE A 304 -3.46 -4.28 -25.37
CA PHE A 304 -3.68 -4.54 -26.80
C PHE A 304 -4.71 -5.66 -27.06
N ARG A 305 -4.72 -6.74 -26.27
CA ARG A 305 -5.77 -7.79 -26.35
C ARG A 305 -7.17 -7.21 -26.12
N GLN A 306 -7.31 -6.27 -25.18
CA GLN A 306 -8.57 -5.61 -24.79
C GLN A 306 -9.03 -4.49 -25.75
N TYR A 307 -8.12 -3.69 -26.30
CA TYR A 307 -8.46 -2.49 -27.11
C TYR A 307 -8.20 -2.60 -28.62
N ARG A 308 -7.31 -3.50 -29.05
CA ARG A 308 -6.94 -3.68 -30.47
C ARG A 308 -7.34 -5.06 -31.02
N GLY A 309 -7.45 -6.06 -30.15
CA GLY A 309 -7.82 -7.43 -30.52
C GLY A 309 -6.71 -8.17 -31.27
N SER A 310 -7.03 -9.36 -31.76
CA SER A 310 -6.04 -10.29 -32.35
C SER A 310 -5.56 -9.94 -33.77
N ASP A 311 -6.04 -8.83 -34.35
CA ASP A 311 -5.68 -8.37 -35.69
C ASP A 311 -4.50 -7.37 -35.72
N ALA A 312 -4.02 -6.92 -34.55
CA ALA A 312 -2.92 -5.97 -34.39
C ALA A 312 -2.23 -6.08 -33.01
N LEU A 313 -1.90 -7.29 -32.56
CA LEU A 313 -1.18 -7.54 -31.30
C LEU A 313 0.28 -7.03 -31.38
N PRO A 314 0.84 -6.49 -30.28
CA PRO A 314 2.18 -5.94 -30.23
C PRO A 314 3.21 -7.07 -30.15
N ARG A 315 4.41 -6.82 -30.65
CA ARG A 315 5.56 -7.69 -30.42
C ARG A 315 6.39 -7.10 -29.29
N VAL A 316 6.08 -7.48 -28.05
CA VAL A 316 6.88 -7.08 -26.88
C VAL A 316 8.08 -8.02 -26.74
N ILE A 317 9.28 -7.45 -26.68
CA ILE A 317 10.55 -8.19 -26.49
C ILE A 317 11.24 -7.61 -25.26
N ILE A 318 11.64 -8.44 -24.30
CA ILE A 318 12.39 -8.01 -23.12
C ILE A 318 13.85 -8.44 -23.28
N LEU A 319 14.78 -7.51 -23.16
CA LEU A 319 16.23 -7.75 -23.19
C LEU A 319 16.76 -7.67 -21.76
N GLU A 320 17.35 -8.75 -21.25
CA GLU A 320 17.87 -8.86 -19.89
C GLU A 320 19.36 -9.23 -19.94
N GLY A 321 20.22 -8.40 -19.34
CA GLY A 321 21.67 -8.63 -19.34
C GLY A 321 22.09 -9.83 -18.51
N ARG A 322 21.34 -10.15 -17.44
CA ARG A 322 21.58 -11.33 -16.59
C ARG A 322 21.08 -12.61 -17.26
N ARG A 323 21.48 -13.75 -16.70
CA ARG A 323 20.97 -15.09 -17.07
C ARG A 323 19.62 -15.44 -16.40
N ARG A 324 18.99 -14.50 -15.68
CA ARG A 324 17.78 -14.69 -14.85
C ARG A 324 16.87 -13.46 -14.89
N VAL A 325 15.57 -13.65 -14.66
CA VAL A 325 14.59 -12.57 -14.44
C VAL A 325 14.65 -12.02 -12.99
N GLY A 326 13.90 -10.96 -12.71
CA GLY A 326 13.69 -10.38 -11.38
C GLY A 326 14.65 -9.24 -11.02
N GLY A 327 15.82 -9.14 -11.66
CA GLY A 327 16.79 -8.07 -11.43
C GLY A 327 17.26 -8.02 -9.97
N ARG A 328 16.81 -6.99 -9.23
CA ARG A 328 17.08 -6.78 -7.79
C ARG A 328 16.22 -7.63 -6.85
N ILE A 329 15.22 -8.35 -7.37
CA ILE A 329 14.64 -9.50 -6.66
C ILE A 329 15.45 -10.73 -7.05
N TYR A 330 16.10 -11.35 -6.07
CA TYR A 330 16.98 -12.50 -6.31
C TYR A 330 17.08 -13.40 -5.08
N SER A 331 16.47 -14.57 -5.22
CA SER A 331 16.53 -15.66 -4.26
C SER A 331 17.66 -16.61 -4.67
N HIS A 332 18.81 -16.58 -3.97
CA HIS A 332 19.91 -17.52 -4.24
C HIS A 332 19.57 -18.88 -3.62
N PRO A 333 19.61 -19.99 -4.37
CA PRO A 333 19.38 -21.31 -3.80
C PRO A 333 20.47 -21.68 -2.79
N LEU A 334 20.10 -22.36 -1.71
CA LEU A 334 21.03 -22.89 -0.72
C LEU A 334 21.20 -24.40 -0.95
N HIS A 335 22.42 -24.90 -0.77
CA HIS A 335 22.80 -26.26 -1.18
C HIS A 335 23.50 -27.09 -0.09
N SER A 336 23.94 -26.46 1.01
CA SER A 336 24.55 -27.13 2.16
C SER A 336 23.64 -28.16 2.85
N LEU A 337 22.33 -27.90 2.91
CA LEU A 337 21.35 -28.73 3.61
C LEU A 337 20.07 -28.92 2.79
N LYS A 338 19.32 -29.97 3.11
CA LYS A 338 17.94 -30.18 2.65
C LYS A 338 16.98 -29.64 3.70
N SER A 339 15.87 -29.06 3.25
CA SER A 339 14.75 -28.67 4.12
C SER A 339 13.66 -29.73 4.10
N GLU A 340 13.17 -30.11 5.28
CA GLU A 340 11.95 -30.91 5.47
C GLU A 340 10.73 -30.01 5.82
N ASN A 341 10.96 -28.70 6.01
CA ASN A 341 9.99 -27.73 6.52
C ASN A 341 9.37 -26.83 5.43
N LEU A 342 9.74 -27.00 4.16
CA LEU A 342 9.19 -26.23 3.04
C LEU A 342 8.02 -26.98 2.37
N PRO A 343 6.99 -26.26 1.88
CA PRO A 343 5.96 -26.82 1.00
C PRO A 343 6.51 -27.55 -0.24
N ASP A 344 5.81 -28.60 -0.66
CA ASP A 344 6.17 -29.44 -1.80
C ASP A 344 6.57 -28.64 -3.05
N GLY A 345 7.73 -28.99 -3.63
CA GLY A 345 8.25 -28.36 -4.85
C GLY A 345 8.99 -27.03 -4.63
N LEU A 346 9.03 -26.50 -3.41
CA LEU A 346 9.93 -25.41 -3.04
C LEU A 346 11.31 -25.97 -2.64
N VAL A 347 12.33 -25.11 -2.77
CA VAL A 347 13.72 -25.41 -2.35
C VAL A 347 14.23 -24.25 -1.49
N PRO A 348 15.19 -24.50 -0.58
CA PRO A 348 15.82 -23.44 0.21
C PRO A 348 16.41 -22.34 -0.66
N LYS A 349 16.06 -21.07 -0.38
CA LYS A 349 16.68 -19.90 -1.00
C LYS A 349 16.78 -18.74 -0.01
N ALA A 350 17.92 -18.06 0.03
CA ALA A 350 18.10 -16.80 0.75
C ALA A 350 17.89 -15.59 -0.18
N GLU A 351 17.38 -14.47 0.35
CA GLU A 351 17.15 -13.26 -0.45
C GLU A 351 18.39 -12.36 -0.49
N MET A 352 19.02 -12.26 -1.67
CA MET A 352 20.18 -11.38 -1.89
C MET A 352 19.78 -9.90 -1.95
N GLY A 353 18.55 -9.62 -2.40
CA GLY A 353 18.06 -8.26 -2.65
C GLY A 353 16.79 -7.95 -1.87
N ALA A 354 15.73 -7.55 -2.58
CA ALA A 354 14.42 -7.33 -1.96
C ALA A 354 13.94 -8.61 -1.24
N GLN A 355 13.52 -8.46 0.02
CA GLN A 355 13.15 -9.56 0.91
C GLN A 355 11.77 -9.39 1.55
N ILE A 356 11.32 -8.14 1.71
CA ILE A 356 10.12 -7.77 2.45
C ILE A 356 9.07 -7.22 1.49
N ILE A 357 7.83 -7.64 1.70
CA ILE A 357 6.61 -7.00 1.24
C ILE A 357 6.13 -6.12 2.41
N VAL A 358 6.23 -4.80 2.27
CA VAL A 358 5.72 -3.85 3.26
C VAL A 358 4.22 -3.67 3.06
N GLY A 359 3.44 -4.09 4.05
CA GLY A 359 1.98 -4.16 4.02
C GLY A 359 1.39 -5.08 2.94
N PHE A 360 0.17 -5.57 3.16
CA PHE A 360 -0.67 -6.08 2.08
C PHE A 360 -1.97 -5.30 1.96
N ASP A 361 -2.39 -4.65 3.03
CA ASP A 361 -3.71 -4.09 3.17
C ASP A 361 -3.68 -2.58 2.85
N HIS A 362 -4.85 -1.99 2.59
CA HIS A 362 -5.06 -0.58 2.25
C HIS A 362 -4.27 0.02 1.06
N GLY A 363 -3.55 -0.78 0.27
CA GLY A 363 -3.10 -0.31 -1.05
C GLY A 363 -2.10 -1.16 -1.82
N ASN A 364 -1.45 -2.18 -1.23
CA ASN A 364 -0.32 -2.82 -1.91
C ASN A 364 -0.75 -3.56 -3.21
N PRO A 365 -0.33 -3.13 -4.42
CA PRO A 365 -0.71 -3.78 -5.67
C PRO A 365 -0.18 -5.21 -5.80
N LEU A 366 0.80 -5.60 -4.97
CA LEU A 366 1.30 -6.96 -4.90
C LEU A 366 0.35 -7.93 -4.20
N ASP A 367 -0.60 -7.47 -3.38
CA ASP A 367 -1.61 -8.33 -2.74
C ASP A 367 -2.33 -9.21 -3.76
N GLN A 368 -2.94 -8.57 -4.74
CA GLN A 368 -3.72 -9.20 -5.79
C GLN A 368 -2.89 -10.20 -6.63
N ILE A 369 -1.56 -10.05 -6.67
CA ILE A 369 -0.67 -10.96 -7.38
C ILE A 369 -0.16 -12.08 -6.47
N VAL A 370 0.27 -11.77 -5.25
CA VAL A 370 0.91 -12.68 -4.29
C VAL A 370 -0.12 -13.51 -3.54
N ARG A 371 -1.09 -12.89 -2.84
CA ARG A 371 -2.18 -13.60 -2.15
C ARG A 371 -3.26 -14.04 -3.14
N GLY A 372 -3.54 -13.22 -4.16
CA GLY A 372 -4.60 -13.45 -5.14
C GLY A 372 -4.25 -14.42 -6.28
N GLN A 373 -3.42 -13.98 -7.23
CA GLN A 373 -3.22 -14.68 -8.52
C GLN A 373 -2.25 -15.87 -8.48
N LEU A 374 -1.19 -15.76 -7.68
CA LEU A 374 -0.15 -16.78 -7.55
C LEU A 374 -0.31 -17.64 -6.29
N ALA A 375 -1.10 -17.17 -5.30
CA ALA A 375 -1.32 -17.80 -4.01
C ALA A 375 -0.02 -18.26 -3.31
N LEU A 376 1.02 -17.42 -3.37
CA LEU A 376 2.34 -17.75 -2.82
C LEU A 376 2.30 -17.87 -1.30
N HIS A 377 3.07 -18.83 -0.76
CA HIS A 377 3.30 -18.93 0.67
C HIS A 377 4.15 -17.77 1.18
N TYR A 378 3.75 -17.15 2.29
CA TYR A 378 4.49 -16.06 2.94
C TYR A 378 4.47 -16.22 4.48
N HIS A 379 5.53 -15.73 5.12
CA HIS A 379 5.65 -15.59 6.57
C HIS A 379 5.44 -14.12 6.95
N LYS A 380 4.65 -13.87 8.01
CA LYS A 380 4.43 -12.53 8.58
C LYS A 380 5.50 -12.22 9.62
N ILE A 381 6.32 -11.20 9.36
CA ILE A 381 7.37 -10.72 10.26
C ILE A 381 6.71 -10.18 11.53
N ARG A 382 7.17 -10.65 12.70
CA ARG A 382 6.79 -10.06 13.99
C ARG A 382 7.87 -9.11 14.45
N ASP A 383 7.44 -7.93 14.89
CA ASP A 383 8.32 -6.84 15.31
C ASP A 383 8.80 -7.02 16.77
N VAL A 384 9.39 -8.19 17.03
CA VAL A 384 9.87 -8.60 18.35
C VAL A 384 11.32 -9.03 18.21
N SER A 385 12.21 -8.05 18.38
CA SER A 385 13.66 -8.23 18.35
C SER A 385 14.25 -8.31 19.76
N THR A 386 15.52 -8.68 19.87
CA THR A 386 16.34 -8.44 21.07
C THR A 386 17.57 -7.68 20.61
N ILE A 387 17.91 -6.56 21.24
CA ILE A 387 19.18 -5.88 21.00
C ILE A 387 20.22 -6.39 22.00
N TYR A 388 21.43 -6.69 21.53
CA TYR A 388 22.58 -7.10 22.34
C TYR A 388 23.67 -6.02 22.33
N ASP A 389 24.27 -5.73 23.48
CA ASP A 389 25.39 -4.80 23.60
C ASP A 389 26.73 -5.47 23.18
N ILE A 390 27.79 -4.67 23.06
CA ILE A 390 29.13 -5.10 22.60
C ILE A 390 29.79 -6.14 23.50
N ASP A 391 29.31 -6.32 24.74
CA ASP A 391 29.75 -7.39 25.65
C ASP A 391 28.96 -8.70 25.50
N GLY A 392 27.99 -8.74 24.58
CA GLY A 392 27.08 -9.87 24.35
C GLY A 392 25.87 -9.94 25.27
N SER A 393 25.72 -9.01 26.22
CA SER A 393 24.54 -8.96 27.10
C SER A 393 23.32 -8.41 26.36
N PRO A 394 22.09 -8.89 26.65
CA PRO A 394 20.88 -8.26 26.13
C PRO A 394 20.69 -6.86 26.75
N VAL A 395 20.27 -5.90 25.93
CA VAL A 395 19.86 -4.58 26.39
C VAL A 395 18.61 -4.70 27.26
N ASN A 396 18.48 -3.82 28.26
CA ASN A 396 17.29 -3.77 29.10
C ASN A 396 16.15 -3.07 28.34
N GLU A 397 14.97 -3.69 28.29
CA GLU A 397 13.80 -3.22 27.54
C GLU A 397 13.36 -1.78 27.88
N VAL A 398 13.60 -1.31 29.12
CA VAL A 398 13.31 0.08 29.52
C VAL A 398 14.37 1.04 28.96
N GLN A 399 15.65 0.66 28.96
CA GLN A 399 16.73 1.45 28.37
C GLN A 399 16.58 1.55 26.84
N ASP A 400 16.17 0.44 26.20
CA ASP A 400 15.87 0.36 24.76
C ASP A 400 14.74 1.35 24.40
N ALA A 401 13.58 1.21 25.04
CA ALA A 401 12.42 2.08 24.84
C ALA A 401 12.64 3.55 25.31
N MET A 402 13.68 3.85 26.08
CA MET A 402 14.09 5.22 26.43
C MET A 402 14.99 5.84 25.35
N ALA A 403 15.84 5.05 24.70
CA ALA A 403 16.68 5.49 23.60
C ALA A 403 15.88 5.64 22.29
N GLU A 404 14.97 4.70 22.00
CA GLU A 404 14.05 4.75 20.87
C GLU A 404 13.20 6.04 20.89
N LYS A 405 12.60 6.37 22.04
CA LYS A 405 11.77 7.58 22.17
C LYS A 405 12.57 8.88 22.07
N LEU A 406 13.83 8.87 22.51
CA LEU A 406 14.74 10.00 22.35
C LEU A 406 15.14 10.19 20.87
N TYR A 407 15.35 9.09 20.15
CA TYR A 407 15.58 9.08 18.70
C TYR A 407 14.33 9.56 17.92
N ASN A 408 13.13 9.14 18.31
CA ASN A 408 11.89 9.56 17.68
C ASN A 408 11.58 11.05 17.95
N ASP A 409 11.70 11.55 19.19
CA ASP A 409 11.53 12.98 19.53
C ASP A 409 12.51 13.87 18.74
N LEU A 410 13.75 13.39 18.51
CA LEU A 410 14.69 14.06 17.60
C LEU A 410 14.20 14.04 16.14
N LEU A 411 13.80 12.88 15.61
CA LEU A 411 13.39 12.73 14.21
C LEU A 411 12.13 13.56 13.91
N ASP A 412 11.14 13.56 14.80
CA ASP A 412 9.92 14.36 14.71
C ASP A 412 10.25 15.86 14.71
N ARG A 413 11.19 16.31 15.56
CA ARG A 413 11.68 17.70 15.54
C ARG A 413 12.41 18.07 14.25
N THR A 414 13.19 17.15 13.64
CA THR A 414 13.70 17.40 12.27
C THR A 414 12.59 17.41 11.22
N GLY A 415 11.47 16.75 11.50
CA GLY A 415 10.26 16.71 10.68
C GLY A 415 9.58 18.07 10.46
N PHE A 416 9.83 19.08 11.30
CA PHE A 416 9.31 20.44 11.07
C PHE A 416 9.85 21.07 9.77
N TYR A 417 11.03 20.66 9.31
CA TYR A 417 11.69 21.18 8.11
C TYR A 417 11.30 20.44 6.81
N ARG A 418 10.33 19.51 6.86
CA ARG A 418 9.78 18.77 5.71
C ARG A 418 9.16 19.70 4.65
N HIS A 419 9.31 19.35 3.38
CA HIS A 419 8.64 20.01 2.27
C HIS A 419 7.14 19.65 2.24
N LYS A 420 6.29 20.54 2.78
CA LYS A 420 4.83 20.34 2.81
C LYS A 420 4.21 20.44 1.40
N ALA A 421 4.02 19.28 0.78
CA ALA A 421 3.47 19.14 -0.57
C ALA A 421 2.04 19.69 -0.67
N LYS A 422 1.80 20.62 -1.61
CA LYS A 422 0.50 21.26 -1.80
C LYS A 422 -0.44 20.40 -2.65
N ILE A 423 -1.12 19.44 -2.02
CA ILE A 423 -2.15 18.62 -2.66
C ILE A 423 -3.31 19.54 -3.11
N ALA A 424 -3.49 19.68 -4.42
CA ALA A 424 -4.62 20.42 -4.98
C ALA A 424 -5.92 19.60 -4.76
N PRO A 425 -6.93 20.13 -4.06
CA PRO A 425 -8.14 19.37 -3.75
C PRO A 425 -8.95 19.11 -5.03
N THR A 426 -9.37 17.86 -5.21
CA THR A 426 -10.22 17.45 -6.33
C THR A 426 -11.70 17.42 -5.94
N ALA A 427 -12.58 17.45 -6.95
CA ALA A 427 -14.02 17.47 -6.76
C ALA A 427 -14.52 16.23 -5.99
N GLN A 428 -15.17 16.50 -4.85
CA GLN A 428 -15.68 15.47 -3.95
C GLN A 428 -17.15 15.12 -4.23
N GLY A 429 -17.50 13.86 -3.97
CA GLY A 429 -18.87 13.38 -3.86
C GLY A 429 -19.41 13.46 -2.43
N ASN A 430 -20.71 13.24 -2.26
CA ASN A 430 -21.34 13.28 -0.95
C ASN A 430 -21.07 12.00 -0.14
N ARG A 431 -20.26 12.12 0.92
CA ARG A 431 -19.85 11.00 1.81
C ARG A 431 -21.03 10.22 2.41
N GLU A 432 -22.01 10.90 3.00
CA GLU A 432 -23.25 10.30 3.56
C GLU A 432 -24.06 9.45 2.55
N MET A 433 -23.86 9.69 1.24
CA MET A 433 -24.52 8.96 0.16
C MET A 433 -23.67 7.78 -0.33
N ILE A 434 -22.35 7.96 -0.44
CA ILE A 434 -21.39 6.89 -0.81
C ILE A 434 -21.39 5.79 0.27
N ASP A 435 -21.23 6.15 1.54
CA ASP A 435 -21.22 5.20 2.66
C ASP A 435 -22.55 4.43 2.79
N ALA A 436 -23.66 5.05 2.38
CA ALA A 436 -24.98 4.43 2.36
C ALA A 436 -25.29 3.65 1.06
N GLY A 437 -24.39 3.65 0.07
CA GLY A 437 -24.59 3.06 -1.26
C GLY A 437 -25.69 3.75 -2.09
N ARG A 438 -26.09 4.96 -1.72
CA ARG A 438 -27.20 5.74 -2.29
C ARG A 438 -26.72 6.70 -3.38
N GLU A 439 -27.65 7.06 -4.26
CA GLU A 439 -27.44 8.02 -5.35
C GLU A 439 -28.60 9.02 -5.39
N SER A 440 -28.33 10.23 -5.91
CA SER A 440 -29.34 11.25 -6.12
C SER A 440 -29.66 11.38 -7.62
N ALA A 441 -30.93 11.52 -7.96
CA ALA A 441 -31.38 11.79 -9.33
C ALA A 441 -31.60 13.29 -9.60
N VAL A 442 -31.05 14.17 -8.74
CA VAL A 442 -31.11 15.63 -8.89
C VAL A 442 -29.96 16.08 -9.80
N ASP A 443 -30.27 16.99 -10.73
CA ASP A 443 -29.32 17.56 -11.68
C ASP A 443 -29.28 19.08 -11.44
N ASP A 444 -28.18 19.59 -10.88
CA ASP A 444 -28.04 21.01 -10.49
C ASP A 444 -27.78 21.94 -11.70
N GLY A 445 -27.24 21.40 -12.80
CA GLY A 445 -27.02 22.09 -14.07
C GLY A 445 -25.75 22.92 -14.16
N LEU A 446 -24.86 22.88 -13.16
CA LEU A 446 -23.51 23.46 -13.24
C LEU A 446 -22.49 22.34 -13.42
N THR A 447 -21.48 22.53 -14.26
CA THR A 447 -20.32 21.63 -14.26
C THR A 447 -19.48 21.84 -13.00
N VAL A 448 -18.73 20.83 -12.57
CA VAL A 448 -17.75 20.91 -11.47
C VAL A 448 -16.82 22.10 -11.69
N ARG A 449 -16.33 22.29 -12.91
CA ARG A 449 -15.48 23.43 -13.26
C ARG A 449 -16.19 24.77 -13.02
N GLN A 450 -17.41 24.93 -13.55
CA GLN A 450 -18.20 26.17 -13.35
C GLN A 450 -18.48 26.44 -11.86
N TYR A 451 -18.69 25.38 -11.08
CA TYR A 451 -18.92 25.49 -9.64
C TYR A 451 -17.65 25.92 -8.89
N GLU A 452 -16.51 25.26 -9.11
CA GLU A 452 -15.26 25.57 -8.40
C GLU A 452 -14.63 26.89 -8.89
N GLU A 453 -14.75 27.26 -10.17
CA GLU A 453 -14.38 28.60 -10.67
C GLU A 453 -15.23 29.70 -9.99
N ALA A 454 -16.54 29.50 -9.85
CA ALA A 454 -17.42 30.42 -9.14
C ALA A 454 -17.21 30.42 -7.61
N ARG A 455 -16.75 29.30 -7.04
CA ARG A 455 -16.33 29.21 -5.63
C ARG A 455 -15.08 30.03 -5.38
N ALA A 456 -14.04 29.86 -6.21
CA ALA A 456 -12.81 30.63 -6.13
C ALA A 456 -13.05 32.14 -6.34
N ALA A 457 -14.01 32.50 -7.20
CA ALA A 457 -14.41 33.89 -7.41
C ALA A 457 -15.41 34.46 -6.37
N GLY A 458 -15.94 33.64 -5.46
CA GLY A 458 -16.97 34.05 -4.49
C GLY A 458 -18.36 34.36 -5.10
N THR A 459 -18.65 33.86 -6.31
CA THR A 459 -19.82 34.20 -7.12
C THR A 459 -20.88 33.10 -7.26
N ILE A 460 -20.79 31.99 -6.51
CA ILE A 460 -21.71 30.84 -6.58
C ILE A 460 -23.19 31.26 -6.58
N ASP A 461 -23.58 32.18 -5.69
CA ASP A 461 -24.96 32.66 -5.54
C ASP A 461 -25.51 33.38 -6.78
N LEU A 462 -24.64 33.81 -7.72
CA LEU A 462 -25.03 34.42 -9.00
C LEU A 462 -25.34 33.36 -10.09
N LEU A 463 -24.77 32.15 -9.98
CA LEU A 463 -24.99 31.07 -10.96
C LEU A 463 -26.16 30.14 -10.57
N VAL A 464 -26.43 29.94 -9.28
CA VAL A 464 -27.49 29.03 -8.83
C VAL A 464 -28.89 29.62 -9.15
N PRO A 465 -29.73 28.97 -9.98
CA PRO A 465 -31.01 29.55 -10.40
C PRO A 465 -31.94 29.85 -9.21
N THR A 466 -32.34 31.11 -9.05
CA THR A 466 -33.14 31.63 -7.91
C THR A 466 -34.47 30.89 -7.63
N LYS A 467 -35.00 30.13 -8.60
CA LYS A 467 -36.14 29.22 -8.41
C LYS A 467 -35.83 27.99 -7.55
N ARG A 468 -34.56 27.57 -7.41
CA ARG A 468 -34.14 26.35 -6.67
C ARG A 468 -33.86 26.60 -5.19
N VAL A 469 -33.34 27.77 -4.82
CA VAL A 469 -33.17 28.20 -3.41
C VAL A 469 -34.48 28.05 -2.61
N ARG A 470 -35.63 28.34 -3.25
CA ARG A 470 -36.97 28.17 -2.66
C ARG A 470 -37.39 26.73 -2.33
N ARG A 471 -36.59 25.71 -2.63
CA ARG A 471 -36.85 24.29 -2.29
C ARG A 471 -35.96 23.72 -1.19
N GLY A 472 -35.09 24.53 -0.57
CA GLY A 472 -34.22 24.06 0.53
C GLY A 472 -33.07 23.14 0.09
N ILE A 473 -32.88 22.94 -1.21
CA ILE A 473 -31.67 22.31 -1.75
C ILE A 473 -30.54 23.34 -1.68
N LYS A 474 -29.84 23.40 -0.54
CA LYS A 474 -28.48 23.94 -0.52
C LYS A 474 -27.56 22.99 -1.30
N HIS A 475 -26.52 23.53 -1.95
CA HIS A 475 -25.37 22.71 -2.32
C HIS A 475 -24.68 22.26 -1.03
N LYS A 476 -25.04 21.07 -0.52
CA LYS A 476 -24.16 20.26 0.32
C LYS A 476 -23.09 19.62 -0.58
N THR A 477 -22.20 20.45 -1.11
CA THR A 477 -20.78 20.06 -1.08
C THR A 477 -20.42 19.78 0.37
N ALA A 478 -19.35 19.02 0.62
CA ALA A 478 -18.72 19.14 1.92
C ALA A 478 -18.37 20.63 2.12
N GLU A 479 -18.74 21.20 3.27
CA GLU A 479 -17.91 22.28 3.79
C GLU A 479 -16.52 21.64 3.95
N ASN A 480 -15.47 22.35 3.54
CA ASN A 480 -14.12 21.83 3.78
C ASN A 480 -13.91 21.88 5.30
N GLU A 481 -14.24 20.79 5.99
CA GLU A 481 -13.35 20.30 7.04
C GLU A 481 -11.94 20.35 6.42
N PRO A 482 -10.94 20.91 7.12
CA PRO A 482 -9.57 20.82 6.64
C PRO A 482 -9.27 19.34 6.36
N SER A 483 -8.41 19.05 5.39
CA SER A 483 -7.91 17.68 5.25
C SER A 483 -7.35 17.29 6.61
N VAL A 484 -8.01 16.35 7.28
CA VAL A 484 -7.39 15.62 8.38
C VAL A 484 -6.27 14.88 7.71
N ASP A 485 -5.06 15.44 7.83
CA ASP A 485 -3.87 14.80 7.31
C ASP A 485 -3.75 13.51 8.10
N VAL A 486 -4.00 12.37 7.45
CA VAL A 486 -3.95 11.07 8.13
C VAL A 486 -2.52 10.78 8.63
N ALA A 487 -1.53 11.49 8.07
CA ALA A 487 -0.18 11.59 8.57
C ALA A 487 -0.03 12.34 9.92
N SER A 488 -0.89 13.32 10.24
CA SER A 488 -0.87 14.01 11.56
C SER A 488 -1.58 13.19 12.65
N ASP A 489 -2.60 12.40 12.31
CA ASP A 489 -3.28 11.52 13.30
C ASP A 489 -2.37 10.37 13.80
N LEU A 490 -1.22 10.12 13.16
CA LEU A 490 -0.17 9.22 13.65
C LEU A 490 0.84 9.91 14.58
N ALA A 491 0.94 11.25 14.57
CA ALA A 491 1.76 12.04 15.48
C ALA A 491 0.98 12.39 16.75
N GLY A 492 1.07 11.53 17.77
CA GLY A 492 0.17 11.53 18.93
C GLY A 492 0.30 12.68 19.93
N ASN A 493 -0.19 13.88 19.58
CA ASN A 493 -0.47 15.02 20.49
C ASN A 493 0.72 15.49 21.36
N SER A 494 1.94 15.52 20.82
CA SER A 494 3.16 15.97 21.54
C SER A 494 3.91 17.13 20.88
N GLU A 495 3.45 17.67 19.75
CA GLU A 495 4.20 18.67 18.94
C GLU A 495 4.52 19.98 19.69
N ASP A 496 3.75 20.35 20.72
CA ASP A 496 3.97 21.56 21.54
C ASP A 496 4.83 21.33 22.80
N ASP A 497 5.24 20.10 23.13
CA ASP A 497 6.05 19.82 24.33
C ASP A 497 7.53 20.22 24.15
N PRO A 498 8.11 21.05 25.04
CA PRO A 498 9.56 21.31 25.06
C PRO A 498 10.36 20.01 25.24
N ALA A 499 11.50 19.89 24.55
CA ALA A 499 12.28 18.65 24.54
C ALA A 499 12.63 18.13 25.95
N ALA A 500 12.91 19.02 26.91
CA ALA A 500 13.17 18.66 28.30
C ALA A 500 11.95 18.01 28.99
N LEU A 501 10.73 18.45 28.69
CA LEU A 501 9.50 17.87 29.22
C LEU A 501 9.21 16.51 28.59
N THR A 502 9.41 16.34 27.28
CA THR A 502 9.31 15.03 26.61
C THR A 502 10.33 14.04 27.17
N CYS A 503 11.57 14.48 27.41
CA CYS A 503 12.60 13.67 28.05
C CYS A 503 12.21 13.22 29.47
N GLN A 504 11.66 14.13 30.30
CA GLN A 504 11.16 13.73 31.62
C GLN A 504 9.97 12.77 31.55
N LYS A 505 9.00 13.01 30.65
CA LYS A 505 7.85 12.13 30.42
C LYS A 505 8.27 10.72 29.96
N THR A 506 9.39 10.59 29.25
CA THR A 506 9.93 9.31 28.79
C THR A 506 10.88 8.62 29.78
N GLY A 507 11.20 9.26 30.92
CA GLY A 507 11.95 8.66 32.03
C GLY A 507 13.36 9.22 32.24
N TRP A 508 13.84 10.14 31.39
CA TRP A 508 15.14 10.74 31.54
C TRP A 508 15.18 11.76 32.68
N LYS A 509 16.35 11.89 33.32
CA LYS A 509 16.65 12.97 34.27
C LYS A 509 17.36 14.09 33.51
N LEU A 510 17.07 15.35 33.83
CA LEU A 510 17.78 16.48 33.25
C LEU A 510 19.11 16.74 33.99
N ASN A 511 20.10 17.25 33.25
CA ASN A 511 21.35 17.76 33.82
C ASN A 511 21.14 19.07 34.58
N PRO A 512 22.01 19.40 35.57
CA PRO A 512 21.89 20.66 36.31
C PRO A 512 21.96 21.89 35.40
N GLY A 513 20.99 22.79 35.56
CA GLY A 513 20.84 24.00 34.74
C GLY A 513 19.65 23.97 33.78
N TYR A 514 19.14 22.78 33.44
CA TYR A 514 17.97 22.60 32.59
C TYR A 514 16.67 22.53 33.39
N THR A 515 15.59 23.01 32.79
CA THR A 515 14.22 23.06 33.33
C THR A 515 13.25 22.33 32.38
N VAL A 516 12.01 22.12 32.80
CA VAL A 516 10.97 21.49 31.96
C VAL A 516 10.54 22.36 30.75
N ASN A 517 10.93 23.63 30.70
CA ASN A 517 10.55 24.53 29.61
C ASN A 517 11.60 24.60 28.50
N ASP A 518 12.77 23.99 28.68
CA ASP A 518 13.87 24.05 27.72
C ASP A 518 13.67 23.09 26.55
N THR A 519 14.14 23.49 25.37
CA THR A 519 14.04 22.74 24.12
C THR A 519 15.39 22.72 23.40
N ILE A 520 15.50 21.90 22.35
CA ILE A 520 16.60 21.98 21.39
C ILE A 520 16.27 23.02 20.31
N GLU A 521 17.31 23.69 19.81
CA GLU A 521 17.26 24.77 18.81
C GLU A 521 17.92 24.28 17.51
N LEU A 522 17.11 24.04 16.47
CA LEU A 522 17.57 23.44 15.21
C LEU A 522 17.53 24.40 14.00
N ASP A 523 16.83 25.53 14.08
CA ASP A 523 16.63 26.46 12.95
C ASP A 523 17.96 26.92 12.33
N GLN A 524 18.95 27.28 13.16
CA GLN A 524 20.25 27.78 12.66
C GLN A 524 21.00 26.74 11.82
N ILE A 525 20.89 25.44 12.12
CA ILE A 525 21.53 24.39 11.33
C ILE A 525 20.63 23.96 10.16
N ALA A 526 19.31 23.89 10.34
CA ALA A 526 18.36 23.54 9.30
C ALA A 526 18.35 24.55 8.13
N GLU A 527 18.29 25.85 8.43
CA GLU A 527 18.24 26.91 7.41
C GLU A 527 19.61 27.26 6.79
N ALA A 528 20.71 26.70 7.29
CA ALA A 528 22.07 27.01 6.83
C ALA A 528 22.33 26.69 5.35
N SER A 529 21.51 25.84 4.72
CA SER A 529 21.66 25.44 3.32
C SER A 529 20.33 24.98 2.72
N GLN A 530 20.02 25.40 1.49
CA GLN A 530 18.92 24.82 0.69
C GLN A 530 19.15 23.34 0.33
N ALA A 531 20.37 22.85 0.51
CA ALA A 531 20.75 21.45 0.34
C ALA A 531 21.31 20.88 1.66
N GLN A 532 20.64 21.18 2.78
CA GLN A 532 21.01 20.66 4.10
C GLN A 532 20.70 19.17 4.22
N THR A 533 21.55 18.44 4.93
CA THR A 533 21.38 17.00 5.15
C THR A 533 20.54 16.73 6.39
N LEU A 534 19.80 15.62 6.40
CA LEU A 534 19.12 15.15 7.61
C LEU A 534 20.14 14.89 8.73
N GLY A 535 21.24 14.20 8.40
CA GLY A 535 22.30 13.88 9.34
C GLY A 535 22.85 15.09 10.09
N ALA A 536 23.19 16.19 9.42
CA ALA A 536 23.79 17.36 10.06
C ALA A 536 22.87 18.03 11.10
N VAL A 537 21.54 17.98 10.89
CA VAL A 537 20.56 18.48 11.87
C VAL A 537 20.36 17.47 13.00
N MET A 538 20.31 16.17 12.70
CA MET A 538 20.21 15.13 13.72
C MET A 538 21.45 15.08 14.63
N ASP A 539 22.65 15.20 14.07
CA ASP A 539 23.92 15.16 14.80
C ASP A 539 24.05 16.36 15.76
N GLU A 540 23.63 17.57 15.34
CA GLU A 540 23.51 18.74 16.22
C GLU A 540 22.43 18.55 17.31
N GLY A 541 21.28 17.99 16.95
CA GLY A 541 20.22 17.68 17.91
C GLY A 541 20.68 16.71 19.00
N VAL A 542 21.37 15.61 18.63
CA VAL A 542 21.98 14.67 19.60
C VAL A 542 22.97 15.40 20.52
N LYS A 543 23.83 16.25 19.98
CA LYS A 543 24.76 17.08 20.75
C LYS A 543 24.04 18.01 21.74
N GLN A 544 22.84 18.50 21.43
CA GLN A 544 22.04 19.27 22.39
C GLN A 544 21.37 18.38 23.46
N TYR A 545 20.86 17.20 23.11
CA TYR A 545 20.40 16.22 24.12
C TYR A 545 21.51 15.76 25.07
N GLN A 546 22.75 15.63 24.59
CA GLN A 546 23.92 15.31 25.45
C GLN A 546 24.23 16.38 26.50
N ASN A 547 23.99 17.66 26.20
CA ASN A 547 24.12 18.73 27.19
C ASN A 547 22.96 18.68 28.20
N MET A 548 21.76 18.37 27.73
CA MET A 548 20.52 18.36 28.53
C MET A 548 20.34 17.11 29.40
N LEU A 549 20.88 15.96 29.01
CA LEU A 549 20.65 14.65 29.63
C LEU A 549 21.97 13.94 30.02
N PRO A 550 21.98 13.06 31.04
CA PRO A 550 23.16 12.30 31.45
C PRO A 550 23.35 11.06 30.55
N VAL A 551 23.53 11.28 29.24
CA VAL A 551 23.67 10.23 28.22
C VAL A 551 24.97 9.45 28.43
N THR A 552 24.91 8.11 28.42
CA THR A 552 26.10 7.24 28.52
C THR A 552 26.59 6.75 27.15
N THR A 553 27.79 6.17 27.08
CA THR A 553 28.29 5.55 25.84
C THR A 553 27.42 4.40 25.36
N LYS A 554 26.64 3.74 26.25
CA LYS A 554 25.68 2.70 25.87
C LYS A 554 24.43 3.29 25.21
N ASP A 555 23.93 4.40 25.73
CA ASP A 555 22.80 5.12 25.14
C ASP A 555 23.19 5.71 23.77
N MET A 556 24.43 6.15 23.61
CA MET A 556 24.99 6.55 22.30
C MET A 556 25.12 5.40 21.31
N ARG A 557 25.43 4.17 21.77
CA ARG A 557 25.38 2.96 20.93
C ARG A 557 23.95 2.62 20.51
N LEU A 558 22.97 2.73 21.41
CA LEU A 558 21.54 2.54 21.09
C LEU A 558 21.03 3.58 20.09
N MET A 559 21.28 4.86 20.34
CA MET A 559 20.99 5.96 19.41
C MET A 559 21.56 5.67 18.02
N ASN A 560 22.82 5.22 17.95
CA ASN A 560 23.46 4.86 16.68
C ASN A 560 22.93 3.58 16.03
N TRP A 561 22.30 2.67 16.78
CA TRP A 561 21.57 1.53 16.22
C TRP A 561 20.29 1.98 15.51
N HIS A 562 19.55 2.95 16.06
CA HIS A 562 18.40 3.53 15.36
C HIS A 562 18.81 4.33 14.12
N PHE A 563 19.91 5.11 14.19
CA PHE A 563 20.51 5.73 13.00
C PHE A 563 20.89 4.67 11.95
N ALA A 564 21.56 3.57 12.34
CA ALA A 564 21.90 2.47 11.44
C ALA A 564 20.65 1.81 10.80
N ASN A 565 19.52 1.78 11.51
CA ASN A 565 18.25 1.28 10.99
C ASN A 565 17.62 2.24 9.96
N LEU A 566 17.74 3.56 10.16
CA LEU A 566 17.36 4.57 9.17
C LEU A 566 18.27 4.54 7.93
N GLU A 567 19.58 4.34 8.14
CA GLU A 567 20.57 4.13 7.07
C GLU A 567 20.34 2.80 6.32
N TYR A 568 19.74 1.80 6.98
CA TYR A 568 19.29 0.57 6.36
C TYR A 568 18.07 0.81 5.46
N ALA A 569 17.03 1.49 5.97
CA ALA A 569 15.80 1.77 5.22
C ALA A 569 16.07 2.59 3.95
N ASN A 570 17.05 3.51 4.00
CA ASN A 570 17.43 4.38 2.89
C ASN A 570 18.64 3.88 2.06
N ALA A 571 19.27 2.76 2.43
CA ALA A 571 20.53 2.25 1.87
C ALA A 571 21.67 3.31 1.75
N THR A 572 21.76 4.26 2.67
CA THR A 572 22.74 5.36 2.61
C THR A 572 22.99 5.96 3.99
N ASN A 573 24.11 6.65 4.17
CA ASN A 573 24.37 7.41 5.40
C ASN A 573 23.41 8.61 5.50
N VAL A 574 22.87 8.90 6.69
CA VAL A 574 21.94 10.05 6.93
C VAL A 574 22.53 11.40 6.49
N ASN A 575 23.86 11.55 6.52
CA ASN A 575 24.58 12.72 6.00
C ASN A 575 24.61 12.82 4.46
N LYS A 576 23.83 11.99 3.75
CA LYS A 576 23.56 12.08 2.31
C LYS A 576 22.08 12.37 2.00
N LEU A 577 21.18 12.17 2.96
CA LEU A 577 19.72 12.37 2.83
C LEU A 577 19.32 13.85 2.88
N SER A 578 18.28 14.23 2.14
CA SER A 578 17.71 15.59 2.18
C SER A 578 16.90 15.83 3.45
N LEU A 579 17.26 16.86 4.24
CA LEU A 579 16.50 17.24 5.43
C LEU A 579 15.00 17.42 5.13
N SER A 580 14.68 18.09 4.01
CA SER A 580 13.31 18.49 3.70
C SER A 580 12.54 17.48 2.83
N GLY A 581 13.09 16.31 2.53
CA GLY A 581 12.44 15.40 1.57
C GLY A 581 12.94 13.97 1.53
N TRP A 582 13.73 13.52 2.50
CA TRP A 582 14.14 12.10 2.60
C TRP A 582 12.93 11.14 2.70
N ASP A 583 11.85 11.61 3.32
CA ASP A 583 10.58 10.94 3.56
C ASP A 583 9.42 11.52 2.73
N GLN A 584 9.69 12.00 1.51
CA GLN A 584 8.66 12.60 0.63
C GLN A 584 7.51 11.64 0.24
N ASP A 585 7.68 10.33 0.46
CA ASP A 585 6.69 9.27 0.25
C ASP A 585 5.85 8.94 1.50
N ILE A 586 6.09 9.61 2.64
CA ILE A 586 5.26 9.52 3.85
C ILE A 586 3.78 9.76 3.55
N GLY A 587 2.90 8.99 4.19
CA GLY A 587 1.46 8.95 3.90
C GLY A 587 1.07 8.11 2.66
N ASN A 588 2.03 7.42 2.03
CA ASN A 588 1.78 6.39 1.00
C ASN A 588 2.10 4.97 1.49
N GLU A 589 2.37 4.78 2.78
CA GLU A 589 2.63 3.46 3.39
C GLU A 589 1.41 2.53 3.23
N PHE A 590 1.68 1.22 3.22
CA PHE A 590 0.63 0.20 3.21
C PHE A 590 0.45 -0.43 4.58
N GLU A 591 -0.79 -0.72 4.93
CA GLU A 591 -1.15 -1.29 6.23
C GLU A 591 -0.97 -2.82 6.27
N GLY A 592 -0.96 -3.36 7.50
CA GLY A 592 -0.85 -4.79 7.76
C GLY A 592 0.59 -5.30 7.88
N GLU A 593 0.74 -6.50 8.43
CA GLU A 593 2.04 -7.06 8.80
C GLU A 593 3.00 -7.24 7.62
N HIS A 594 4.20 -6.69 7.76
CA HIS A 594 5.31 -6.90 6.83
C HIS A 594 5.57 -8.40 6.62
N SER A 595 5.80 -8.82 5.38
CA SER A 595 5.77 -10.25 5.01
C SER A 595 6.96 -10.64 4.13
N GLN A 596 7.41 -11.89 4.23
CA GLN A 596 8.50 -12.47 3.43
C GLN A 596 8.01 -13.72 2.69
N VAL A 597 8.38 -13.91 1.42
CA VAL A 597 7.91 -15.05 0.60
C VAL A 597 8.70 -16.33 0.90
N ILE A 598 7.99 -17.40 1.25
CA ILE A 598 8.56 -18.72 1.58
C ILE A 598 9.01 -19.43 0.29
N GLY A 599 10.21 -20.01 0.29
CA GLY A 599 10.84 -20.56 -0.92
C GLY A 599 11.37 -19.51 -1.91
N GLY A 600 11.34 -18.23 -1.53
CA GLY A 600 12.01 -17.12 -2.22
C GLY A 600 11.10 -16.19 -3.02
N TYR A 601 11.29 -14.88 -2.85
CA TYR A 601 10.50 -13.78 -3.40
C TYR A 601 10.61 -13.67 -4.94
N GLN A 602 11.66 -14.23 -5.56
CA GLN A 602 11.79 -14.29 -7.02
C GLN A 602 10.66 -15.11 -7.70
N GLN A 603 9.87 -15.89 -6.94
CA GLN A 603 8.62 -16.50 -7.42
C GLN A 603 7.65 -15.49 -8.04
N LEU A 604 7.58 -14.26 -7.51
CA LEU A 604 6.70 -13.20 -8.03
C LEU A 604 7.06 -12.77 -9.47
N PRO A 605 8.30 -12.33 -9.78
CA PRO A 605 8.69 -12.06 -11.17
C PRO A 605 8.70 -13.33 -12.06
N TYR A 606 8.94 -14.52 -11.52
CA TYR A 606 8.75 -15.77 -12.29
C TYR A 606 7.28 -15.99 -12.68
N GLY A 607 6.32 -15.63 -11.81
CA GLY A 607 4.90 -15.62 -12.12
C GLY A 607 4.56 -14.71 -13.31
N LEU A 608 4.94 -13.42 -13.25
CA LEU A 608 4.73 -12.46 -14.35
C LEU A 608 5.45 -12.84 -15.65
N TYR A 609 6.58 -13.55 -15.57
CA TYR A 609 7.31 -14.07 -16.73
C TYR A 609 6.57 -15.22 -17.44
N MET A 610 5.89 -16.07 -16.68
CA MET A 610 5.31 -17.34 -17.18
C MET A 610 3.80 -17.33 -17.39
N LEU A 611 3.05 -16.48 -16.68
CA LEU A 611 1.59 -16.50 -16.61
C LEU A 611 0.94 -15.17 -17.06
N PRO A 612 -0.24 -15.19 -17.72
CA PRO A 612 -0.97 -16.39 -18.16
C PRO A 612 -0.26 -17.12 -19.32
N GLU A 613 0.57 -16.39 -20.07
CA GLU A 613 1.40 -16.91 -21.17
C GLU A 613 2.83 -16.36 -21.04
N LYS A 614 3.82 -17.15 -21.49
CA LYS A 614 5.24 -16.84 -21.33
C LYS A 614 5.68 -15.64 -22.20
N LEU A 615 6.39 -14.68 -21.61
CA LEU A 615 7.00 -13.53 -22.30
C LEU A 615 8.23 -13.91 -23.18
N ASP A 616 8.47 -13.15 -24.26
CA ASP A 616 9.74 -13.15 -25.02
C ASP A 616 10.82 -12.39 -24.21
N VAL A 617 11.34 -13.03 -23.16
CA VAL A 617 12.53 -12.58 -22.42
C VAL A 617 13.78 -13.21 -23.02
N ARG A 618 14.74 -12.37 -23.38
CA ARG A 618 16.05 -12.72 -23.95
C ARG A 618 17.12 -12.39 -22.92
N THR A 619 17.54 -13.41 -22.17
CA THR A 619 18.60 -13.32 -21.17
C THR A 619 19.99 -13.30 -21.80
N GLY A 620 20.97 -12.74 -21.09
CA GLY A 620 22.32 -12.51 -21.60
C GLY A 620 22.42 -11.38 -22.65
N LYS A 621 21.38 -10.57 -22.82
CA LYS A 621 21.34 -9.46 -23.80
C LYS A 621 21.69 -8.15 -23.11
N ILE A 622 23.00 -7.89 -23.01
CA ILE A 622 23.55 -6.67 -22.43
C ILE A 622 23.41 -5.54 -23.46
N VAL A 623 22.48 -4.61 -23.20
CA VAL A 623 22.26 -3.43 -24.04
C VAL A 623 23.40 -2.42 -23.83
N THR A 624 23.92 -1.86 -24.91
CA THR A 624 25.05 -0.90 -24.91
C THR A 624 24.69 0.43 -25.58
N GLU A 625 23.74 0.45 -26.51
CA GLU A 625 23.27 1.68 -27.15
C GLU A 625 21.76 1.64 -27.45
N ILE A 626 21.09 2.79 -27.28
CA ILE A 626 19.69 3.03 -27.62
C ILE A 626 19.61 4.30 -28.48
N SER A 627 19.34 4.12 -29.78
CA SER A 627 19.02 5.20 -30.70
C SER A 627 17.50 5.40 -30.79
N TYR A 628 16.99 6.64 -30.71
CA TYR A 628 15.54 6.91 -30.61
C TYR A 628 15.13 8.24 -31.26
N ASP A 629 13.83 8.43 -31.56
CA ASP A 629 13.30 9.76 -31.94
C ASP A 629 12.96 10.54 -30.68
N ALA A 630 13.83 11.49 -30.31
CA ALA A 630 13.61 12.37 -29.15
C ALA A 630 12.53 13.44 -29.39
N THR A 631 12.10 13.67 -30.64
CA THR A 631 11.08 14.66 -30.99
C THR A 631 9.66 14.10 -31.00
N GLY A 632 9.52 12.79 -31.23
CA GLY A 632 8.23 12.15 -31.52
C GLY A 632 7.53 12.65 -32.79
N SER A 633 8.22 13.44 -33.62
CA SER A 633 7.64 14.10 -34.79
C SER A 633 7.55 13.19 -36.01
N ASN A 634 8.33 12.11 -36.05
CA ASN A 634 8.35 11.15 -37.14
C ASN A 634 7.92 9.76 -36.66
N MET A 635 6.61 9.50 -36.66
CA MET A 635 6.03 8.19 -36.29
C MET A 635 6.52 6.99 -37.14
N ASN A 636 7.28 7.21 -38.22
CA ASN A 636 7.93 6.14 -38.99
C ASN A 636 9.39 5.85 -38.55
N GLN A 637 9.98 6.69 -37.69
CA GLN A 637 11.34 6.52 -37.20
C GLN A 637 11.38 5.53 -36.03
N LYS A 638 11.71 4.29 -36.35
CA LYS A 638 11.94 3.25 -35.35
C LYS A 638 13.20 3.55 -34.53
N ALA A 639 13.12 3.29 -33.22
CA ALA A 639 14.27 3.20 -32.34
C ALA A 639 15.10 1.95 -32.66
N VAL A 640 16.37 1.98 -32.29
CA VAL A 640 17.33 0.87 -32.42
C VAL A 640 17.93 0.60 -31.05
N VAL A 641 17.75 -0.61 -30.53
CA VAL A 641 18.44 -1.08 -29.32
C VAL A 641 19.55 -2.04 -29.73
N GLN A 642 20.80 -1.72 -29.40
CA GLN A 642 21.97 -2.52 -29.72
C GLN A 642 22.51 -3.22 -28.46
N CYS A 643 22.88 -4.49 -28.63
CA CYS A 643 23.52 -5.31 -27.61
C CYS A 643 25.04 -5.39 -27.80
N GLU A 644 25.76 -5.78 -26.74
CA GLU A 644 27.20 -6.04 -26.73
C GLU A 644 27.62 -7.15 -27.70
N ASP A 645 26.77 -8.15 -27.92
CA ASP A 645 26.96 -9.24 -28.89
C ASP A 645 26.76 -8.81 -30.37
N GLY A 646 26.42 -7.54 -30.60
CA GLY A 646 26.18 -6.97 -31.93
C GLY A 646 24.77 -7.16 -32.47
N GLU A 647 23.86 -7.87 -31.77
CA GLU A 647 22.45 -7.91 -32.17
C GLU A 647 21.82 -6.51 -32.07
N LYS A 648 20.91 -6.20 -33.02
CA LYS A 648 20.16 -4.95 -33.05
C LYS A 648 18.66 -5.21 -33.17
N PHE A 649 17.89 -4.54 -32.33
CA PHE A 649 16.43 -4.66 -32.25
C PHE A 649 15.78 -3.36 -32.71
N LEU A 650 15.02 -3.43 -33.81
CA LEU A 650 14.19 -2.32 -34.28
C LEU A 650 12.89 -2.29 -33.49
N ALA A 651 12.55 -1.14 -32.92
CA ALA A 651 11.36 -0.95 -32.09
C ALA A 651 10.59 0.32 -32.48
N ASP A 652 9.28 0.28 -32.37
CA ASP A 652 8.43 1.47 -32.48
C ASP A 652 8.49 2.30 -31.17
N HIS A 653 8.62 1.62 -30.03
CA HIS A 653 8.85 2.22 -28.70
C HIS A 653 9.89 1.41 -27.90
N VAL A 654 10.67 2.09 -27.06
CA VAL A 654 11.60 1.48 -26.11
C VAL A 654 11.19 1.85 -24.68
N VAL A 655 11.19 0.88 -23.75
CA VAL A 655 11.02 1.12 -22.31
C VAL A 655 12.32 0.77 -21.59
N PHE A 656 12.98 1.76 -21.01
CA PHE A 656 14.15 1.53 -20.17
C PHE A 656 13.73 1.22 -18.73
N THR A 657 14.19 0.09 -18.17
CA THR A 657 13.92 -0.33 -16.77
C THR A 657 15.17 -0.74 -15.98
N GLY A 658 16.36 -0.37 -16.46
CA GLY A 658 17.61 -0.51 -15.70
C GLY A 658 17.64 0.40 -14.47
N SER A 659 18.62 0.21 -13.59
CA SER A 659 18.74 1.02 -12.37
C SER A 659 19.18 2.46 -12.65
N LEU A 660 18.91 3.35 -11.69
CA LEU A 660 19.51 4.69 -11.65
C LEU A 660 21.05 4.61 -11.58
N GLY A 661 21.62 3.60 -10.91
CA GLY A 661 23.07 3.33 -10.92
C GLY A 661 23.64 3.10 -12.33
N VAL A 662 22.97 2.31 -13.18
CA VAL A 662 23.39 2.10 -14.59
C VAL A 662 23.33 3.40 -15.41
N LEU A 663 22.35 4.27 -15.15
CA LEU A 663 22.25 5.58 -15.78
C LEU A 663 23.35 6.54 -15.31
N LYS A 664 23.59 6.64 -13.99
CA LYS A 664 24.69 7.44 -13.41
C LYS A 664 26.07 6.99 -13.91
N GLN A 665 26.26 5.69 -14.10
CA GLN A 665 27.49 5.07 -14.62
C GLN A 665 27.62 5.16 -16.16
N GLN A 666 26.65 5.75 -16.85
CA GLN A 666 26.63 6.04 -18.30
C GLN A 666 26.99 4.83 -19.19
N LYS A 667 26.62 3.61 -18.75
CA LYS A 667 27.00 2.35 -19.45
C LYS A 667 26.21 2.09 -20.73
N ILE A 668 25.15 2.85 -20.98
CA ILE A 668 24.34 2.79 -22.18
C ILE A 668 24.40 4.14 -22.88
N LYS A 669 24.84 4.13 -24.14
CA LYS A 669 24.81 5.31 -25.01
C LYS A 669 23.36 5.59 -25.43
N PHE A 670 22.93 6.82 -25.28
CA PHE A 670 21.65 7.31 -25.79
C PHE A 670 21.93 8.23 -26.99
N GLU A 671 21.25 7.98 -28.11
CA GLU A 671 21.44 8.72 -29.36
C GLU A 671 20.07 9.21 -29.91
N PRO A 672 19.75 10.52 -29.84
CA PRO A 672 20.58 11.60 -29.29
C PRO A 672 20.74 11.49 -27.76
N PRO A 673 21.72 12.21 -27.16
CA PRO A 673 21.90 12.20 -25.71
C PRO A 673 20.65 12.65 -24.94
N LEU A 674 20.41 12.03 -23.78
CA LEU A 674 19.30 12.41 -22.87
C LEU A 674 19.37 13.92 -22.54
N PRO A 675 18.25 14.64 -22.50
CA PRO A 675 18.22 16.09 -22.31
C PRO A 675 18.61 16.52 -20.90
N ASP A 676 19.07 17.76 -20.72
CA ASP A 676 19.61 18.27 -19.46
C ASP A 676 18.66 18.14 -18.26
N TRP A 677 17.35 18.28 -18.45
CA TRP A 677 16.38 18.08 -17.36
C TRP A 677 16.31 16.63 -16.88
N LYS A 678 16.57 15.66 -17.76
CA LYS A 678 16.67 14.23 -17.41
C LYS A 678 18.03 13.93 -16.78
N ARG A 679 19.13 14.42 -17.37
CA ARG A 679 20.49 14.27 -16.82
C ARG A 679 20.58 14.84 -15.41
N GLY A 680 20.11 16.06 -15.20
CA GLY A 680 20.11 16.71 -13.89
C GLY A 680 19.32 15.93 -12.82
N ALA A 681 18.21 15.26 -13.16
CA ALA A 681 17.50 14.39 -12.23
C ALA A 681 18.27 13.08 -11.94
N ILE A 682 18.88 12.47 -12.98
CA ILE A 682 19.79 11.32 -12.84
C ILE A 682 20.96 11.68 -11.91
N ASP A 683 21.51 12.89 -12.03
CA ASP A 683 22.66 13.34 -11.24
C ASP A 683 22.28 13.67 -9.79
N ARG A 684 21.18 14.43 -9.60
CA ARG A 684 20.71 14.89 -8.28
C ARG A 684 20.22 13.77 -7.36
N LEU A 685 19.47 12.79 -7.88
CA LEU A 685 18.92 11.71 -7.05
C LEU A 685 20.01 10.83 -6.44
N GLY A 686 19.77 10.32 -5.23
CA GLY A 686 20.64 9.36 -4.59
C GLY A 686 20.51 7.96 -5.19
N PHE A 687 21.58 7.18 -5.15
CA PHE A 687 21.52 5.74 -5.35
C PHE A 687 22.41 5.07 -4.31
N GLY A 688 21.80 4.28 -3.43
CA GLY A 688 22.38 3.75 -2.21
C GLY A 688 23.05 2.38 -2.38
N ILE A 689 23.70 1.91 -1.32
CA ILE A 689 24.28 0.57 -1.21
C ILE A 689 23.81 -0.04 0.12
N MET A 690 23.29 -1.26 0.02
CA MET A 690 22.81 -2.09 1.13
C MET A 690 23.23 -3.52 0.82
N ASN A 691 24.02 -4.11 1.71
CA ASN A 691 24.58 -5.45 1.51
C ASN A 691 24.21 -6.41 2.65
N LYS A 692 24.33 -7.70 2.36
CA LYS A 692 23.90 -8.80 3.22
C LYS A 692 24.99 -9.85 3.34
N VAL A 693 25.06 -10.49 4.50
CA VAL A 693 25.88 -11.68 4.77
C VAL A 693 24.95 -12.81 5.18
N VAL A 694 24.78 -13.79 4.30
CA VAL A 694 24.01 -15.01 4.55
C VAL A 694 24.91 -16.03 5.21
N LEU A 695 24.42 -16.65 6.28
CA LEU A 695 25.12 -17.65 7.08
C LEU A 695 24.18 -18.85 7.28
N VAL A 696 24.52 -20.03 6.75
CA VAL A 696 23.79 -21.28 7.00
C VAL A 696 24.56 -22.11 8.02
N PHE A 697 23.87 -22.66 9.02
CA PHE A 697 24.44 -23.48 10.08
C PHE A 697 23.81 -24.87 10.09
N GLN A 698 24.48 -25.83 10.75
CA GLN A 698 23.95 -27.19 10.92
C GLN A 698 22.71 -27.21 11.82
N GLU A 699 22.72 -26.44 12.91
CA GLU A 699 21.62 -26.32 13.87
C GLU A 699 21.48 -24.84 14.32
N PRO A 700 20.29 -24.40 14.73
CA PRO A 700 20.09 -23.05 15.25
C PRO A 700 20.58 -22.93 16.71
N PHE A 701 21.34 -21.87 16.99
CA PHE A 701 21.81 -21.52 18.35
C PHE A 701 21.15 -20.23 18.91
N TRP A 702 20.20 -19.66 18.17
CA TRP A 702 19.47 -18.43 18.49
C TRP A 702 17.99 -18.71 18.83
N ASP A 703 17.27 -17.71 19.32
CA ASP A 703 15.83 -17.82 19.58
C ASP A 703 15.05 -17.98 18.26
N THR A 704 14.67 -19.22 17.94
CA THR A 704 13.88 -19.54 16.74
C THR A 704 12.45 -18.98 16.79
N LYS A 705 12.00 -18.50 17.98
CA LYS A 705 10.72 -17.78 18.15
C LYS A 705 10.84 -16.28 17.89
N ARG A 706 12.00 -15.70 17.60
CA ARG A 706 12.15 -14.32 17.11
C ARG A 706 12.50 -14.31 15.62
N ASP A 707 12.00 -13.32 14.88
CA ASP A 707 12.24 -13.20 13.43
C ASP A 707 13.49 -12.36 13.12
N MET A 708 14.02 -11.61 14.11
CA MET A 708 15.26 -10.84 14.02
C MET A 708 15.88 -10.55 15.40
N PHE A 709 17.15 -10.13 15.44
CA PHE A 709 17.83 -9.57 16.62
C PHE A 709 18.90 -8.53 16.21
N GLY A 710 19.11 -7.50 17.04
CA GLY A 710 20.04 -6.41 16.79
C GLY A 710 21.34 -6.52 17.58
N LEU A 711 22.44 -6.00 17.03
CA LEU A 711 23.73 -5.84 17.72
C LEU A 711 24.11 -4.35 17.78
N LEU A 712 24.44 -3.87 18.97
CA LEU A 712 25.11 -2.58 19.13
C LEU A 712 26.55 -2.67 18.60
N ARG A 713 27.03 -1.60 17.98
CA ARG A 713 28.39 -1.48 17.42
C ARG A 713 29.12 -0.34 18.11
N GLU A 714 30.42 -0.49 18.32
CA GLU A 714 31.26 0.55 18.92
C GLU A 714 31.86 1.51 17.87
N PRO A 715 32.03 2.79 18.22
CA PRO A 715 32.84 3.73 17.44
C PRO A 715 34.32 3.32 17.50
N ASN A 716 35.14 3.84 16.56
CA ASN A 716 36.58 3.52 16.50
C ASN A 716 37.37 3.91 17.77
N ASN A 717 36.85 4.86 18.54
CA ASN A 717 37.28 5.18 19.90
C ASN A 717 36.13 4.85 20.86
N SER A 718 36.20 3.71 21.56
CA SER A 718 35.09 3.15 22.36
C SER A 718 34.62 4.03 23.54
N ALA A 719 35.38 5.09 23.89
CA ALA A 719 34.99 6.11 24.86
C ALA A 719 34.31 7.35 24.22
N SER A 720 34.10 7.37 22.89
CA SER A 720 33.55 8.53 22.20
C SER A 720 32.05 8.71 22.38
N MET A 721 31.65 9.98 22.46
CA MET A 721 30.27 10.46 22.44
C MET A 721 29.96 11.24 21.15
N VAL A 722 30.91 11.37 20.22
CA VAL A 722 30.76 12.14 18.97
C VAL A 722 30.08 11.27 17.90
N GLN A 723 29.04 11.77 17.24
CA GLN A 723 28.23 10.99 16.28
C GLN A 723 29.05 10.47 15.09
N GLU A 724 29.95 11.30 14.57
CA GLU A 724 30.77 11.02 13.40
C GLU A 724 31.70 9.82 13.60
N ASP A 725 32.14 9.55 14.84
CA ASP A 725 33.00 8.39 15.17
C ASP A 725 32.25 7.04 15.06
N TYR A 726 30.91 7.05 15.07
CA TYR A 726 30.07 5.85 14.93
C TYR A 726 29.73 5.54 13.47
N ALA A 727 29.72 6.53 12.58
CA ALA A 727 29.19 6.41 11.21
C ALA A 727 29.83 5.28 10.39
N ALA A 728 31.14 5.02 10.60
CA ALA A 728 31.86 3.94 9.93
C ALA A 728 31.40 2.53 10.36
N ASN A 729 30.96 2.36 11.61
CA ASN A 729 30.75 1.04 12.22
C ASN A 729 29.28 0.75 12.55
N ARG A 730 28.42 1.76 12.73
CA ARG A 730 27.05 1.58 13.24
C ARG A 730 26.20 0.63 12.40
N GLY A 731 26.33 0.68 11.07
CA GLY A 731 25.64 -0.22 10.14
C GLY A 731 26.24 -1.62 9.98
N ARG A 732 27.32 -1.97 10.70
CA ARG A 732 28.12 -3.19 10.47
C ARG A 732 27.60 -4.38 11.26
N PHE A 733 26.80 -5.26 10.63
CA PHE A 733 26.08 -6.37 11.29
C PHE A 733 25.09 -5.92 12.37
N TYR A 734 24.52 -4.72 12.21
CA TYR A 734 23.67 -4.11 13.24
C TYR A 734 22.34 -4.88 13.46
N LEU A 735 21.86 -5.62 12.47
CA LEU A 735 20.61 -6.38 12.50
C LEU A 735 20.80 -7.73 11.79
N PHE A 736 20.30 -8.80 12.42
CA PHE A 736 20.28 -10.17 11.91
C PHE A 736 18.84 -10.64 11.72
N TRP A 737 18.51 -11.15 10.53
CA TRP A 737 17.25 -11.82 10.24
C TRP A 737 17.35 -13.32 10.49
N ASN A 738 16.41 -13.88 11.26
CA ASN A 738 16.18 -15.31 11.35
C ASN A 738 15.25 -15.74 10.19
N VAL A 739 15.83 -16.28 9.13
CA VAL A 739 15.11 -16.64 7.90
C VAL A 739 14.73 -18.12 7.82
N MET A 740 14.77 -18.86 8.95
CA MET A 740 14.40 -20.28 8.99
C MET A 740 13.01 -20.57 8.40
N LYS A 741 12.03 -19.68 8.62
CA LYS A 741 10.65 -19.85 8.15
C LYS A 741 10.45 -19.64 6.64
N THR A 742 11.42 -19.02 5.96
CA THR A 742 11.36 -18.75 4.52
C THR A 742 12.35 -19.60 3.71
N THR A 743 13.49 -19.96 4.31
CA THR A 743 14.50 -20.86 3.75
C THR A 743 14.25 -22.33 4.06
N GLY A 744 13.59 -22.64 5.18
CA GLY A 744 13.48 -24.00 5.74
C GLY A 744 14.75 -24.55 6.40
N LEU A 745 15.83 -23.77 6.47
CA LEU A 745 17.14 -24.17 7.00
C LEU A 745 17.58 -23.26 8.17
N PRO A 746 18.44 -23.73 9.10
CA PRO A 746 19.05 -22.88 10.13
C PRO A 746 19.94 -21.79 9.49
N CYS A 747 19.35 -20.64 9.20
CA CYS A 747 19.97 -19.60 8.40
C CYS A 747 19.71 -18.20 8.98
N LEU A 748 20.79 -17.43 9.09
CA LEU A 748 20.79 -16.02 9.46
C LEU A 748 21.18 -15.16 8.25
N ILE A 749 20.66 -13.93 8.20
CA ILE A 749 21.14 -12.89 7.28
C ILE A 749 21.51 -11.65 8.10
N ALA A 750 22.81 -11.36 8.21
CA ALA A 750 23.31 -10.12 8.81
C ALA A 750 23.27 -8.98 7.78
N LEU A 751 22.96 -7.77 8.24
CA LEU A 751 22.85 -6.57 7.39
C LEU A 751 24.06 -5.65 7.49
N MET A 752 24.43 -5.05 6.36
CA MET A 752 25.49 -4.05 6.22
C MET A 752 24.89 -2.76 5.65
N ALA A 753 24.73 -1.76 6.53
CA ALA A 753 24.07 -0.47 6.26
C ALA A 753 25.06 0.72 6.22
N GLY A 754 24.58 1.89 5.80
CA GLY A 754 25.36 3.13 5.82
C GLY A 754 26.70 3.03 5.08
N ASP A 755 27.78 3.49 5.71
CA ASP A 755 29.12 3.38 5.12
C ASP A 755 29.75 1.98 5.32
N ALA A 756 29.28 1.18 6.27
CA ALA A 756 29.68 -0.24 6.38
C ALA A 756 29.24 -1.06 5.15
N ALA A 757 28.10 -0.72 4.54
CA ALA A 757 27.65 -1.28 3.26
C ALA A 757 28.66 -1.06 2.12
N HIS A 758 29.33 0.09 2.13
CA HIS A 758 30.35 0.48 1.14
C HIS A 758 31.70 -0.20 1.43
N GLN A 759 32.08 -0.32 2.71
CA GLN A 759 33.27 -1.07 3.13
C GLN A 759 33.20 -2.53 2.66
N ALA A 760 32.05 -3.18 2.82
CA ALA A 760 31.82 -4.59 2.47
C ALA A 760 32.07 -4.92 0.98
N GLU A 761 31.94 -3.94 0.09
CA GLU A 761 32.33 -4.10 -1.32
C GLU A 761 33.85 -4.38 -1.44
N SER A 762 34.66 -3.80 -0.56
CA SER A 762 36.14 -3.86 -0.59
C SER A 762 36.79 -4.82 0.41
N THR A 763 36.13 -5.14 1.53
CA THR A 763 36.60 -6.13 2.52
C THR A 763 36.54 -7.55 1.93
N SER A 764 37.46 -8.44 2.30
CA SER A 764 37.44 -9.85 1.86
C SER A 764 36.28 -10.64 2.48
N ASP A 765 35.90 -11.74 1.86
CA ASP A 765 34.83 -12.60 2.39
C ASP A 765 35.27 -13.27 3.69
N GLU A 766 36.53 -13.68 3.77
CA GLU A 766 37.15 -14.30 4.94
C GLU A 766 37.19 -13.36 6.16
N GLU A 767 37.50 -12.08 5.96
CA GLU A 767 37.45 -11.06 7.03
C GLU A 767 36.01 -10.83 7.52
N ILE A 768 35.04 -10.68 6.59
CA ILE A 768 33.62 -10.48 6.92
C ILE A 768 33.08 -11.69 7.70
N ILE A 769 33.37 -12.91 7.24
CA ILE A 769 32.93 -14.17 7.88
C ILE A 769 33.58 -14.33 9.27
N THR A 770 34.87 -14.00 9.39
CA THR A 770 35.59 -14.05 10.67
C THR A 770 35.00 -13.06 11.68
N GLU A 771 34.76 -11.82 11.26
CA GLU A 771 34.20 -10.78 12.14
C GLU A 771 32.77 -11.15 12.56
N VAL A 772 31.86 -11.46 11.62
CA VAL A 772 30.45 -11.75 11.95
C VAL A 772 30.30 -12.99 12.82
N THR A 773 31.10 -14.03 12.58
CA THR A 773 31.11 -15.24 13.43
C THR A 773 31.71 -14.94 14.81
N GLY A 774 32.69 -14.03 14.89
CA GLY A 774 33.21 -13.50 16.14
C GLY A 774 32.15 -12.73 16.95
N GLN A 775 31.36 -11.87 16.31
CA GLN A 775 30.24 -11.17 16.97
C GLN A 775 29.18 -12.15 17.48
N LEU A 776 28.78 -13.14 16.66
CA LEU A 776 27.85 -14.19 17.09
C LEU A 776 28.40 -14.99 18.29
N ARG A 777 29.69 -15.38 18.27
CA ARG A 777 30.38 -16.06 19.39
C ARG A 777 30.42 -15.21 20.66
N ASN A 778 30.49 -13.89 20.53
CA ASN A 778 30.38 -12.97 21.65
C ASN A 778 28.93 -12.83 22.17
N VAL A 779 27.89 -13.00 21.35
CA VAL A 779 26.50 -12.96 21.85
C VAL A 779 26.12 -14.26 22.55
N PHE A 780 26.25 -15.41 21.89
CA PHE A 780 25.76 -16.69 22.40
C PHE A 780 26.84 -17.46 23.20
N LYS A 781 27.55 -16.79 24.11
CA LYS A 781 28.73 -17.31 24.87
C LYS A 781 28.50 -18.64 25.60
N HIS A 782 27.24 -18.99 25.86
CA HIS A 782 26.83 -20.21 26.55
C HIS A 782 26.72 -21.44 25.62
N THR A 783 26.91 -21.26 24.31
CA THR A 783 26.79 -22.31 23.28
C THR A 783 28.01 -22.29 22.36
N THR A 784 28.55 -23.45 22.03
CA THR A 784 29.65 -23.57 21.04
C THR A 784 29.12 -23.31 19.63
N ILE A 785 29.35 -22.11 19.09
CA ILE A 785 28.91 -21.76 17.73
C ILE A 785 29.89 -22.33 16.69
N PRO A 786 29.45 -23.25 15.82
CA PRO A 786 30.28 -23.78 14.73
C PRO A 786 30.49 -22.71 13.64
N ASP A 787 31.48 -22.92 12.78
CA ASP A 787 31.58 -22.13 11.55
C ASP A 787 30.41 -22.48 10.60
N PRO A 788 29.93 -21.54 9.78
CA PRO A 788 28.81 -21.75 8.85
C PRO A 788 29.16 -22.76 7.75
N LEU A 789 28.16 -23.57 7.36
CA LEU A 789 28.25 -24.58 6.29
C LEU A 789 28.26 -23.96 4.89
N GLU A 790 27.60 -22.81 4.73
CA GLU A 790 27.45 -22.07 3.47
C GLU A 790 27.33 -20.59 3.79
N THR A 791 28.06 -19.76 3.05
CA THR A 791 28.10 -18.30 3.24
C THR A 791 27.97 -17.59 1.90
N ILE A 792 27.29 -16.44 1.90
CA ILE A 792 27.13 -15.60 0.70
C ILE A 792 27.16 -14.13 1.11
N ILE A 793 28.04 -13.34 0.51
CA ILE A 793 28.16 -11.90 0.73
C ILE A 793 27.73 -11.17 -0.54
N THR A 794 26.77 -10.25 -0.43
CA THR A 794 26.33 -9.44 -1.58
C THR A 794 27.23 -8.24 -1.78
N ARG A 795 27.43 -7.86 -3.06
CA ARG A 795 28.16 -6.66 -3.47
C ARG A 795 27.39 -5.93 -4.57
N TRP A 796 26.28 -5.28 -4.17
CA TRP A 796 25.35 -4.63 -5.11
C TRP A 796 25.96 -3.42 -5.83
N GLY A 797 26.97 -2.76 -5.24
CA GLY A 797 27.72 -1.66 -5.83
C GLY A 797 28.61 -2.11 -7.00
N GLN A 798 29.24 -3.28 -6.89
CA GLN A 798 30.06 -3.87 -7.96
C GLN A 798 29.24 -4.59 -9.05
N ASP A 799 28.00 -5.01 -8.77
CA ASP A 799 27.16 -5.71 -9.75
C ASP A 799 26.89 -4.82 -10.98
N PRO A 800 27.36 -5.21 -12.19
CA PRO A 800 27.38 -4.34 -13.36
C PRO A 800 26.00 -4.10 -13.98
N PHE A 801 24.96 -4.79 -13.50
CA PHE A 801 23.58 -4.58 -13.94
C PHE A 801 22.78 -3.68 -12.99
N THR A 802 23.40 -3.20 -11.91
CA THR A 802 22.73 -2.38 -10.88
C THR A 802 23.55 -1.21 -10.36
N TYR A 803 24.85 -1.38 -10.07
CA TYR A 803 25.71 -0.35 -9.47
C TYR A 803 25.12 0.32 -8.21
N GLY A 804 24.62 -0.50 -7.28
CA GLY A 804 23.94 -0.09 -6.04
C GLY A 804 22.59 -0.78 -5.83
N SER A 805 21.97 -0.53 -4.69
CA SER A 805 20.77 -1.24 -4.23
C SER A 805 19.47 -0.57 -4.67
N TYR A 806 19.23 0.70 -4.32
CA TYR A 806 18.03 1.45 -4.71
C TYR A 806 18.19 2.97 -4.56
N SER A 807 17.23 3.75 -5.08
CA SER A 807 17.26 5.21 -5.01
C SER A 807 16.93 5.78 -3.62
N TYR A 808 17.41 6.99 -3.34
CA TYR A 808 17.05 7.79 -2.16
C TYR A 808 16.99 9.29 -2.50
N VAL A 809 16.30 10.10 -1.70
CA VAL A 809 16.26 11.55 -1.89
C VAL A 809 17.50 12.20 -1.29
N ALA A 810 18.52 12.38 -2.12
CA ALA A 810 19.77 13.01 -1.70
C ALA A 810 19.58 14.51 -1.42
N ALA A 811 20.44 15.11 -0.59
CA ALA A 811 20.32 16.51 -0.17
C ALA A 811 20.31 17.58 -1.28
N LYS A 812 20.61 17.22 -2.54
CA LYS A 812 20.51 18.11 -3.71
C LYS A 812 19.34 17.79 -4.64
N ALA A 813 18.50 16.81 -4.32
CA ALA A 813 17.34 16.43 -5.12
C ALA A 813 16.18 17.41 -4.96
N PHE A 814 15.39 17.54 -6.02
CA PHE A 814 14.14 18.32 -6.03
C PHE A 814 12.94 17.36 -5.92
N PRO A 815 11.80 17.77 -5.32
CA PRO A 815 10.63 16.90 -5.16
C PRO A 815 10.14 16.27 -6.48
N ASP A 816 10.18 17.04 -7.56
CA ASP A 816 9.81 16.62 -8.92
C ASP A 816 10.80 15.62 -9.57
N ASP A 817 11.95 15.30 -8.98
CA ASP A 817 13.01 14.54 -9.68
C ASP A 817 12.59 13.10 -10.05
N TYR A 818 11.75 12.44 -9.26
CA TYR A 818 11.19 11.13 -9.62
C TYR A 818 10.20 11.21 -10.80
N ASP A 819 9.47 12.32 -10.91
CA ASP A 819 8.57 12.59 -12.04
C ASP A 819 9.37 13.00 -13.29
N LEU A 820 10.47 13.75 -13.13
CA LEU A 820 11.44 13.97 -14.21
C LEU A 820 12.08 12.65 -14.67
N MET A 821 12.39 11.73 -13.76
CA MET A 821 12.85 10.39 -14.10
C MET A 821 11.78 9.56 -14.84
N ALA A 822 10.50 9.71 -14.51
CA ALA A 822 9.39 9.05 -15.19
C ALA A 822 9.15 9.54 -16.63
N ARG A 823 9.17 10.85 -16.88
CA ARG A 823 8.78 11.47 -18.17
C ARG A 823 9.48 10.83 -19.38
N SER A 824 8.70 10.38 -20.36
CA SER A 824 9.19 9.86 -21.64
C SER A 824 9.79 10.96 -22.54
N ILE A 825 10.55 10.56 -23.56
CA ILE A 825 11.25 11.42 -24.52
C ILE A 825 10.98 10.86 -25.92
N GLY A 826 9.95 11.40 -26.59
CA GLY A 826 9.49 10.89 -27.88
C GLY A 826 9.05 9.42 -27.79
N ASN A 827 9.79 8.49 -28.41
CA ASN A 827 9.50 7.05 -28.32
C ASN A 827 10.35 6.25 -27.30
N LEU A 828 11.12 6.94 -26.44
CA LEU A 828 11.83 6.35 -25.29
C LEU A 828 11.07 6.62 -23.98
N HIS A 829 10.67 5.57 -23.27
CA HIS A 829 9.93 5.59 -22.00
C HIS A 829 10.79 5.07 -20.85
N PHE A 830 10.45 5.45 -19.61
CA PHE A 830 11.20 5.08 -18.40
C PHE A 830 10.29 4.46 -17.34
N ALA A 831 10.72 3.36 -16.74
CA ALA A 831 10.10 2.72 -15.58
C ALA A 831 11.17 2.14 -14.63
N GLY A 832 10.77 1.72 -13.43
CA GLY A 832 11.66 1.33 -12.33
C GLY A 832 11.35 2.10 -11.04
N GLU A 833 11.87 1.66 -9.89
CA GLU A 833 11.62 2.31 -8.59
C GLU A 833 12.06 3.78 -8.57
N ALA A 834 13.20 4.11 -9.21
CA ALA A 834 13.68 5.47 -9.42
C ALA A 834 12.81 6.32 -10.38
N THR A 835 11.58 5.91 -10.67
CA THR A 835 10.57 6.63 -11.48
C THR A 835 9.19 6.66 -10.81
N CYS A 836 9.07 6.30 -9.53
CA CYS A 836 7.80 6.23 -8.81
C CYS A 836 7.87 7.09 -7.53
N GLY A 837 7.62 8.40 -7.65
CA GLY A 837 7.84 9.35 -6.55
C GLY A 837 7.03 9.11 -5.27
N THR A 838 5.88 8.43 -5.37
CA THR A 838 5.03 8.05 -4.21
C THR A 838 5.40 6.71 -3.57
N HIS A 839 6.26 5.92 -4.22
CA HIS A 839 6.68 4.60 -3.72
C HIS A 839 8.12 4.28 -4.20
N PRO A 840 9.12 5.16 -3.94
CA PRO A 840 10.51 4.97 -4.35
C PRO A 840 11.12 3.71 -3.74
N ALA A 841 12.31 3.31 -4.19
CA ALA A 841 13.08 2.13 -3.73
C ALA A 841 12.41 0.74 -3.80
N THR A 842 11.09 0.63 -3.93
CA THR A 842 10.33 -0.58 -3.62
C THR A 842 10.02 -1.50 -4.82
N VAL A 843 9.68 -2.75 -4.52
CA VAL A 843 9.17 -3.73 -5.49
C VAL A 843 7.82 -3.29 -6.07
N HIS A 844 6.93 -2.74 -5.25
CA HIS A 844 5.60 -2.33 -5.68
C HIS A 844 5.63 -1.05 -6.52
N GLY A 845 6.47 -0.06 -6.19
CA GLY A 845 6.67 1.14 -7.01
C GLY A 845 7.32 0.83 -8.35
N ALA A 846 8.29 -0.10 -8.37
CA ALA A 846 8.80 -0.65 -9.63
C ALA A 846 7.68 -1.27 -10.47
N TYR A 847 6.80 -2.09 -9.89
CA TYR A 847 5.66 -2.67 -10.61
C TYR A 847 4.67 -1.60 -11.13
N LEU A 848 4.28 -0.64 -10.28
CA LEU A 848 3.37 0.48 -10.63
C LEU A 848 3.92 1.31 -11.80
N SER A 849 5.21 1.65 -11.78
CA SER A 849 5.85 2.39 -12.88
C SER A 849 5.83 1.61 -14.21
N GLY A 850 5.87 0.28 -14.17
CA GLY A 850 5.69 -0.57 -15.35
C GLY A 850 4.28 -0.48 -15.93
N LEU A 851 3.25 -0.48 -15.08
CA LEU A 851 1.86 -0.26 -15.50
C LEU A 851 1.66 1.13 -16.11
N ARG A 852 2.28 2.17 -15.51
CA ARG A 852 2.27 3.54 -16.04
C ARG A 852 2.87 3.59 -17.45
N ALA A 853 4.09 3.06 -17.65
CA ALA A 853 4.74 3.07 -18.96
C ALA A 853 3.95 2.30 -20.04
N ALA A 854 3.20 1.26 -19.66
CA ALA A 854 2.27 0.59 -20.57
C ALA A 854 1.07 1.47 -20.96
N SER A 855 0.57 2.30 -20.03
CA SER A 855 -0.47 3.31 -20.30
C SER A 855 0.05 4.44 -21.21
N GLU A 856 1.26 4.95 -20.95
CA GLU A 856 1.93 5.96 -21.80
C GLU A 856 2.08 5.50 -23.25
N ILE A 857 2.33 4.21 -23.49
CA ILE A 857 2.45 3.64 -24.85
C ILE A 857 1.08 3.37 -25.48
N ILE A 858 0.08 2.86 -24.75
CA ILE A 858 -1.23 2.55 -25.37
C ILE A 858 -1.98 3.81 -25.83
N GLU A 859 -1.77 4.95 -25.15
CA GLU A 859 -2.46 6.23 -25.38
C GLU A 859 -2.31 6.75 -26.82
N PRO A 860 -1.12 7.06 -27.36
CA PRO A 860 -0.99 7.55 -28.74
C PRO A 860 -1.40 6.49 -29.78
N ILE A 861 -1.30 5.20 -29.44
CA ILE A 861 -1.59 4.09 -30.36
C ILE A 861 -3.09 3.83 -30.49
N SER A 862 -3.84 3.94 -29.40
CA SER A 862 -5.29 3.67 -29.34
C SER A 862 -6.15 4.94 -29.35
N GLY A 863 -5.55 6.11 -29.09
CA GLY A 863 -6.22 7.38 -28.89
C GLY A 863 -6.57 7.65 -27.41
N PRO A 864 -7.01 8.87 -27.08
CA PRO A 864 -7.52 9.21 -25.75
C PRO A 864 -8.76 8.35 -25.42
N ILE A 865 -9.12 8.28 -24.13
CA ILE A 865 -10.34 7.58 -23.71
C ILE A 865 -11.55 8.29 -24.33
N VAL A 866 -12.31 7.57 -25.16
CA VAL A 866 -13.42 8.14 -25.93
C VAL A 866 -14.60 8.42 -25.00
N MET A 867 -14.78 9.69 -24.64
CA MET A 867 -15.91 10.16 -23.85
C MET A 867 -17.22 10.01 -24.65
N PRO A 868 -18.21 9.23 -24.18
CA PRO A 868 -19.52 9.19 -24.82
C PRO A 868 -20.21 10.54 -24.75
N HIS A 869 -20.90 10.95 -25.81
CA HIS A 869 -21.68 12.19 -25.85
C HIS A 869 -23.14 11.91 -26.25
N PRO A 870 -24.14 12.29 -25.44
CA PRO A 870 -24.02 12.85 -24.09
C PRO A 870 -23.47 11.82 -23.08
N LEU A 871 -22.55 12.26 -22.22
CA LEU A 871 -21.97 11.42 -21.15
C LEU A 871 -23.03 11.01 -20.12
N VAL A 872 -23.98 11.91 -19.88
CA VAL A 872 -25.15 11.70 -19.03
C VAL A 872 -26.38 12.04 -19.88
N PRO A 873 -27.09 11.05 -20.45
CA PRO A 873 -28.28 11.31 -21.25
C PRO A 873 -29.41 11.98 -20.45
N GLU A 874 -30.22 12.80 -21.14
CA GLU A 874 -31.47 13.30 -20.57
C GLU A 874 -32.43 12.15 -20.24
N LYS A 875 -33.19 12.30 -19.16
CA LYS A 875 -34.16 11.30 -18.71
C LYS A 875 -35.42 11.32 -19.58
N SER A 876 -35.30 10.75 -20.77
CA SER A 876 -36.37 10.70 -21.77
C SER A 876 -37.65 10.07 -21.20
N LYS A 877 -38.77 10.79 -21.34
CA LYS A 877 -40.09 10.21 -21.14
C LYS A 877 -40.32 9.20 -22.26
N VAL A 878 -40.38 7.91 -21.95
CA VAL A 878 -40.65 6.85 -22.93
C VAL A 878 -42.10 6.92 -23.40
N THR A 879 -42.37 7.80 -24.36
CA THR A 879 -43.56 7.75 -25.19
C THR A 879 -43.50 6.48 -26.02
N ARG A 880 -44.35 5.49 -25.69
CA ARG A 880 -44.55 4.30 -26.52
C ARG A 880 -45.01 4.73 -27.93
N SER A 881 -44.09 4.80 -28.88
CA SER A 881 -44.40 4.87 -30.30
C SER A 881 -45.16 3.60 -30.69
N LYS A 882 -46.35 3.75 -31.27
CA LYS A 882 -47.14 2.62 -31.75
C LYS A 882 -46.50 2.03 -33.00
N SER A 883 -45.77 0.93 -32.86
CA SER A 883 -45.40 0.09 -34.00
C SER A 883 -46.66 -0.51 -34.62
N SER A 884 -46.88 -0.27 -35.92
CA SER A 884 -48.05 -0.74 -36.66
C SER A 884 -48.05 -2.26 -36.85
N THR A 885 -49.14 -2.91 -36.47
CA THR A 885 -49.35 -4.36 -36.68
C THR A 885 -49.85 -4.64 -38.11
N PRO A 886 -49.31 -5.64 -38.83
CA PRO A 886 -49.97 -6.22 -39.99
C PRO A 886 -51.22 -7.03 -39.60
N ASN A 887 -52.18 -7.18 -40.52
CA ASN A 887 -53.46 -7.84 -40.24
C ASN A 887 -53.34 -9.35 -40.02
N GLY A 888 -54.11 -9.86 -39.05
CA GLY A 888 -54.53 -11.26 -38.93
C GLY A 888 -55.98 -11.32 -38.46
N GLN A 889 -56.89 -11.87 -39.26
CA GLN A 889 -58.33 -11.81 -38.99
C GLN A 889 -58.81 -12.85 -37.96
N THR A 890 -59.92 -12.52 -37.29
CA THR A 890 -60.49 -13.25 -36.17
C THR A 890 -61.48 -14.35 -36.58
N THR A 891 -61.54 -15.44 -35.81
CA THR A 891 -62.81 -16.15 -35.53
C THR A 891 -63.00 -16.38 -34.03
N LYS A 892 -64.26 -16.25 -33.59
CA LYS A 892 -64.67 -16.06 -32.19
C LYS A 892 -64.90 -17.40 -31.47
N LYS A 893 -64.70 -17.40 -30.14
CA LYS A 893 -65.80 -17.68 -29.20
C LYS A 893 -65.53 -17.17 -27.78
N SER A 894 -66.59 -16.60 -27.18
CA SER A 894 -66.71 -16.27 -25.75
C SER A 894 -67.13 -17.53 -24.94
N ARG A 895 -67.23 -17.56 -23.60
CA ARG A 895 -67.66 -16.48 -22.68
C ARG A 895 -67.26 -16.78 -21.22
N THR A 896 -67.44 -15.78 -20.36
CA THR A 896 -67.06 -15.74 -18.94
C THR A 896 -68.17 -16.17 -17.97
N ARG A 897 -67.77 -16.35 -16.69
CA ARG A 897 -68.55 -16.51 -15.45
C ARG A 897 -69.02 -17.95 -15.13
N GLY A 898 -69.09 -18.34 -13.84
CA GLY A 898 -68.84 -17.54 -12.64
C GLY A 898 -68.74 -18.34 -11.33
N SER A 899 -68.63 -17.61 -10.22
CA SER A 899 -68.43 -18.13 -8.86
C SER A 899 -69.73 -18.32 -8.08
N SER A 900 -69.80 -19.36 -7.26
CA SER A 900 -70.65 -19.42 -6.06
C SER A 900 -70.00 -20.31 -4.99
N SER A 901 -70.48 -20.21 -3.75
CA SER A 901 -69.80 -20.66 -2.53
C SER A 901 -70.70 -21.50 -1.62
N LEU A 902 -70.08 -22.31 -0.73
CA LEU A 902 -70.66 -22.91 0.48
C LEU A 902 -71.72 -24.03 0.24
N SER A 903 -71.93 -25.03 1.13
CA SER A 903 -71.35 -25.29 2.48
C SER A 903 -71.26 -26.80 2.84
N SER A 904 -70.47 -27.09 3.90
CA SER A 904 -70.70 -28.09 4.97
C SER A 904 -70.88 -29.61 4.68
N SER A 905 -69.85 -30.39 5.09
CA SER A 905 -69.86 -31.48 6.11
C SER A 905 -70.77 -32.75 5.93
N PRO A 906 -70.46 -33.93 6.55
CA PRO A 906 -69.56 -34.17 7.71
C PRO A 906 -68.67 -35.46 7.70
N THR A 907 -67.92 -35.63 8.82
CA THR A 907 -67.53 -36.89 9.54
C THR A 907 -66.16 -37.61 9.31
N THR A 908 -65.49 -37.86 10.46
CA THR A 908 -64.62 -39.02 10.86
C THR A 908 -63.19 -39.30 10.31
N THR A 909 -62.20 -38.96 11.17
CA THR A 909 -61.10 -39.81 11.72
C THR A 909 -59.89 -40.38 10.92
N GLN A 910 -58.72 -40.20 11.56
CA GLN A 910 -57.51 -41.10 11.67
C GLN A 910 -56.27 -40.96 10.73
N SER A 911 -55.23 -40.31 11.31
CA SER A 911 -53.81 -40.74 11.46
C SER A 911 -52.79 -40.85 10.30
N LYS A 912 -51.71 -40.03 10.45
CA LYS A 912 -50.27 -40.27 10.09
C LYS A 912 -49.89 -40.41 8.58
N PRO A 913 -48.59 -40.28 8.20
CA PRO A 913 -47.74 -39.08 8.36
C PRO A 913 -46.91 -38.76 7.08
N PRO A 914 -46.19 -37.61 7.01
CA PRO A 914 -45.08 -37.41 6.06
C PRO A 914 -43.72 -37.62 6.73
N SER A 915 -42.75 -38.19 6.00
CA SER A 915 -41.41 -38.51 6.50
C SER A 915 -40.41 -37.36 6.36
N THR A 916 -39.61 -37.14 7.40
CA THR A 916 -38.38 -36.33 7.34
C THR A 916 -37.17 -37.24 7.08
N SER A 917 -36.36 -36.93 6.06
CA SER A 917 -35.01 -37.50 5.90
C SER A 917 -33.98 -36.38 5.82
N THR A 918 -32.86 -36.57 6.52
CA THR A 918 -31.80 -35.57 6.68
C THR A 918 -30.61 -35.85 5.76
N SER A 919 -29.90 -34.80 5.38
CA SER A 919 -28.58 -34.88 4.73
C SER A 919 -27.77 -33.62 5.07
N ARG A 920 -26.80 -33.77 5.98
CA ARG A 920 -25.77 -32.74 6.27
C ARG A 920 -24.45 -33.21 5.68
N LYS A 921 -23.62 -32.27 5.22
CA LYS A 921 -22.16 -32.46 5.06
C LYS A 921 -21.41 -31.38 5.85
N PRO A 922 -20.19 -31.65 6.33
CA PRO A 922 -19.59 -30.89 7.44
C PRO A 922 -18.63 -29.79 7.00
N THR A 923 -18.66 -28.65 7.72
CA THR A 923 -17.63 -27.58 7.72
C THR A 923 -17.66 -26.72 9.00
N SER A 924 -18.54 -27.01 9.97
CA SER A 924 -18.92 -26.03 11.00
C SER A 924 -18.30 -26.22 12.38
N THR A 925 -17.59 -27.31 12.69
CA THR A 925 -17.23 -27.67 14.07
C THR A 925 -16.35 -26.62 14.77
N GLU A 926 -15.21 -26.25 14.20
CA GLU A 926 -14.32 -25.26 14.84
C GLU A 926 -14.92 -23.85 14.84
N LYS A 927 -15.60 -23.45 13.76
CA LYS A 927 -16.31 -22.16 13.74
C LYS A 927 -17.39 -22.12 14.84
N SER A 928 -18.23 -23.14 14.95
CA SER A 928 -19.24 -23.20 16.01
C SER A 928 -18.61 -23.28 17.41
N ARG A 929 -17.41 -23.85 17.57
CA ARG A 929 -16.67 -23.78 18.84
C ARG A 929 -16.23 -22.35 19.17
N ARG A 930 -15.77 -21.56 18.19
CA ARG A 930 -15.46 -20.13 18.39
C ARG A 930 -16.72 -19.30 18.62
N ASP A 931 -17.74 -19.44 17.78
CA ASP A 931 -19.02 -18.73 17.93
C ASP A 931 -19.63 -18.97 19.33
N ALA A 932 -19.52 -20.19 19.88
CA ALA A 932 -20.01 -20.55 21.22
C ALA A 932 -19.07 -20.15 22.36
N TYR A 933 -17.75 -20.20 22.18
CA TYR A 933 -16.77 -19.68 23.15
C TYR A 933 -16.94 -18.17 23.33
N ASP A 934 -17.05 -17.43 22.23
CA ASP A 934 -17.35 -16.00 22.24
C ASP A 934 -18.72 -15.74 22.90
N GLN A 935 -19.74 -16.57 22.63
CA GLN A 935 -21.04 -16.45 23.30
C GLN A 935 -20.95 -16.69 24.82
N ALA A 936 -20.16 -17.65 25.28
CA ALA A 936 -19.94 -17.90 26.71
C ALA A 936 -19.19 -16.73 27.38
N LEU A 937 -18.09 -16.28 26.77
CA LEU A 937 -17.33 -15.09 27.18
C LEU A 937 -18.24 -13.86 27.33
N TRP A 938 -19.02 -13.52 26.30
CA TRP A 938 -19.95 -12.39 26.34
C TRP A 938 -21.06 -12.59 27.37
N THR A 939 -21.52 -13.82 27.60
CA THR A 939 -22.51 -14.11 28.65
C THR A 939 -21.95 -13.82 30.04
N THR A 940 -20.70 -14.20 30.33
CA THR A 940 -20.03 -13.85 31.59
C THR A 940 -19.80 -12.33 31.72
N ILE A 941 -19.33 -11.66 30.65
CA ILE A 941 -19.17 -10.20 30.63
C ILE A 941 -20.48 -9.49 30.99
N TYR A 942 -21.61 -9.87 30.38
CA TYR A 942 -22.91 -9.26 30.68
C TYR A 942 -23.48 -9.66 32.05
N ALA A 943 -23.11 -10.83 32.60
CA ALA A 943 -23.51 -11.24 33.94
C ALA A 943 -22.78 -10.45 35.05
N GLU A 944 -21.51 -10.09 34.83
CA GLU A 944 -20.69 -9.36 35.81
C GLU A 944 -20.78 -7.83 35.67
N LEU A 945 -20.74 -7.30 34.45
CA LEU A 945 -20.71 -5.86 34.16
C LEU A 945 -22.06 -5.27 33.76
N GLY A 946 -23.08 -6.12 33.54
CA GLY A 946 -24.37 -5.71 33.00
C GLY A 946 -24.29 -5.30 31.52
N SER A 947 -25.43 -4.91 30.94
CA SER A 947 -25.50 -4.37 29.58
C SER A 947 -24.75 -3.03 29.48
N ALA A 948 -23.99 -2.85 28.40
CA ALA A 948 -23.31 -1.59 28.09
C ALA A 948 -24.26 -0.36 28.19
N PRO A 949 -23.78 0.79 28.70
CA PRO A 949 -24.62 1.96 28.94
C PRO A 949 -25.28 2.46 27.64
N PRO A 950 -26.63 2.61 27.60
CA PRO A 950 -27.34 2.91 26.37
C PRO A 950 -27.06 4.33 25.88
N ARG A 951 -26.81 4.46 24.57
CA ARG A 951 -26.55 5.74 23.91
C ARG A 951 -27.68 6.76 24.18
N PRO A 952 -27.39 7.97 24.71
CA PRO A 952 -28.42 8.93 25.11
C PRO A 952 -29.26 9.42 23.92
N ALA A 953 -30.57 9.55 24.15
CA ALA A 953 -31.51 10.05 23.16
C ALA A 953 -31.37 11.57 22.98
N LYS A 954 -31.27 12.04 21.73
CA LYS A 954 -31.10 13.47 21.44
C LYS A 954 -32.42 14.23 21.55
N SER A 955 -32.47 15.21 22.46
CA SER A 955 -33.55 16.21 22.53
C SER A 955 -33.56 17.10 21.29
N GLY A 956 -34.75 17.59 20.91
CA GLY A 956 -34.95 18.37 19.69
C GLY A 956 -34.21 19.72 19.70
N LEU A 957 -33.52 20.04 18.60
CA LEU A 957 -32.64 21.22 18.45
C LEU A 957 -33.13 22.28 17.44
N ASN A 958 -34.38 22.19 16.97
CA ASN A 958 -34.93 23.12 15.98
C ASN A 958 -36.03 24.01 16.61
N PRO A 959 -35.81 25.33 16.78
CA PRO A 959 -36.78 26.24 17.40
C PRO A 959 -38.15 26.23 16.70
N PHE A 960 -38.14 26.10 15.36
CA PHE A 960 -39.37 26.07 14.58
C PHE A 960 -40.25 24.84 14.87
N LEU A 961 -39.69 23.71 15.34
CA LEU A 961 -40.50 22.55 15.71
C LEU A 961 -41.24 22.76 17.04
N PHE A 962 -40.65 23.50 17.97
CA PHE A 962 -41.33 23.90 19.21
C PHE A 962 -42.38 24.97 18.94
N TYR A 963 -42.04 26.02 18.18
CA TYR A 963 -43.03 27.01 17.71
C TYR A 963 -44.16 26.36 16.91
N GLN A 964 -43.84 25.38 16.06
CA GLN A 964 -44.84 24.61 15.32
C GLN A 964 -45.80 23.88 16.28
N LYS A 965 -45.30 23.24 17.34
CA LYS A 965 -46.15 22.53 18.31
C LYS A 965 -47.25 23.43 18.88
N ASP A 966 -46.91 24.67 19.22
CA ASP A 966 -47.81 25.59 19.91
C ASP A 966 -48.72 26.37 18.95
N TYR A 967 -48.20 26.78 17.79
CA TYR A 967 -48.93 27.60 16.82
C TYR A 967 -49.64 26.80 15.72
N TRP A 968 -49.43 25.47 15.60
CA TRP A 968 -50.09 24.63 14.58
C TRP A 968 -51.62 24.71 14.61
N ALA A 969 -52.23 24.66 15.81
CA ALA A 969 -53.68 24.72 15.95
C ALA A 969 -54.23 26.09 15.47
N ARG A 970 -53.65 27.19 15.99
CA ARG A 970 -54.01 28.57 15.60
C ARG A 970 -53.87 28.78 14.10
N CYS A 971 -52.76 28.36 13.51
CA CYS A 971 -52.50 28.48 12.07
C CYS A 971 -53.45 27.62 11.23
N ARG A 972 -53.77 26.38 11.66
CA ARG A 972 -54.78 25.54 11.00
C ARG A 972 -56.12 26.24 10.99
N ASP A 973 -56.58 26.71 12.15
CA ASP A 973 -57.93 27.25 12.31
C ASP A 973 -58.11 28.56 11.51
N GLN A 974 -57.06 29.39 11.43
CA GLN A 974 -56.99 30.54 10.53
C GLN A 974 -57.01 30.16 9.04
N CYS A 975 -56.30 29.11 8.63
CA CYS A 975 -56.33 28.64 7.23
C CYS A 975 -57.69 28.01 6.86
N ASP A 976 -58.27 27.23 7.77
CA ASP A 976 -59.62 26.68 7.64
C ASP A 976 -60.67 27.80 7.56
N GLU A 977 -60.54 28.88 8.34
CA GLU A 977 -61.42 30.06 8.29
C GLU A 977 -61.29 30.85 6.99
N ALA A 978 -60.07 31.22 6.61
CA ALA A 978 -59.80 31.93 5.35
C ALA A 978 -60.31 31.14 4.14
N ARG A 979 -60.20 29.81 4.17
CA ARG A 979 -60.70 28.91 3.11
C ARG A 979 -62.23 28.79 3.13
N ARG A 980 -62.88 28.70 4.30
CA ARG A 980 -64.36 28.72 4.43
C ARG A 980 -64.95 30.01 3.86
N ALA A 981 -64.32 31.16 4.15
CA ALA A 981 -64.68 32.45 3.57
C ALA A 981 -64.47 32.48 2.05
N ALA A 982 -63.30 32.05 1.57
CA ALA A 982 -62.97 32.08 0.13
C ALA A 982 -63.79 31.11 -0.73
N SER A 983 -64.26 29.99 -0.18
CA SER A 983 -65.08 29.01 -0.91
C SER A 983 -66.58 29.03 -0.58
N ASN A 984 -67.02 29.98 0.27
CA ASN A 984 -68.39 30.12 0.76
C ASN A 984 -69.05 28.81 1.25
N ASN A 985 -68.24 27.93 1.86
CA ASN A 985 -68.66 26.59 2.32
C ASN A 985 -68.24 26.43 3.79
N PRO A 986 -69.18 26.30 4.75
CA PRO A 986 -68.87 26.32 6.18
C PRO A 986 -68.05 25.11 6.67
N ASN A 987 -67.93 24.05 5.87
CA ASN A 987 -67.21 22.82 6.21
C ASN A 987 -65.84 22.69 5.51
N ALA A 988 -65.40 23.70 4.75
CA ALA A 988 -64.11 23.67 4.06
C ALA A 988 -62.93 23.64 5.06
N LYS A 989 -61.84 22.94 4.70
CA LYS A 989 -60.60 22.85 5.49
C LYS A 989 -59.36 22.96 4.60
N ALA A 990 -58.29 23.50 5.15
CA ALA A 990 -57.02 23.72 4.48
C ALA A 990 -56.21 22.40 4.37
N PRO A 991 -55.51 22.15 3.24
CA PRO A 991 -54.59 21.03 3.14
C PRO A 991 -53.41 21.21 4.11
N ARG A 992 -52.86 20.09 4.60
CA ARG A 992 -51.76 20.10 5.58
C ARG A 992 -50.53 20.92 5.13
N ASP A 993 -50.30 21.04 3.83
CA ASP A 993 -49.17 21.76 3.25
C ASP A 993 -49.42 23.28 3.10
N GLU A 994 -50.67 23.72 2.99
CA GLU A 994 -51.05 25.14 3.07
C GLU A 994 -50.81 25.66 4.49
N ILE A 995 -51.25 24.89 5.50
CA ILE A 995 -51.02 25.16 6.92
C ILE A 995 -49.52 25.20 7.25
N ARG A 996 -48.72 24.27 6.69
CA ARG A 996 -47.24 24.31 6.80
C ARG A 996 -46.64 25.58 6.18
N ALA A 997 -47.12 26.00 5.02
CA ALA A 997 -46.62 27.18 4.33
C ALA A 997 -46.95 28.48 5.10
N ALA A 998 -48.18 28.60 5.60
CA ALA A 998 -48.62 29.72 6.44
C ALA A 998 -47.86 29.76 7.77
N LEU A 999 -47.73 28.63 8.48
CA LEU A 999 -46.99 28.55 9.75
C LEU A 999 -45.49 28.88 9.55
N GLY A 1000 -44.92 28.44 8.42
CA GLY A 1000 -43.57 28.81 8.00
C GLY A 1000 -43.43 30.26 7.52
N GLN A 1001 -44.52 31.00 7.27
CA GLN A 1001 -44.51 32.46 7.14
C GLN A 1001 -44.65 33.14 8.51
N MET A 1002 -45.57 32.68 9.36
CA MET A 1002 -45.74 33.17 10.74
C MET A 1002 -44.41 33.16 11.51
N TRP A 1003 -43.68 32.03 11.49
CA TRP A 1003 -42.35 31.96 12.12
C TRP A 1003 -41.33 32.95 11.54
N ARG A 1004 -41.36 33.23 10.24
CA ARG A 1004 -40.44 34.22 9.66
C ARG A 1004 -40.80 35.63 10.11
N SER A 1005 -42.08 36.00 10.06
CA SER A 1005 -42.61 37.32 10.42
C SER A 1005 -42.71 37.60 11.93
N ALA A 1006 -42.67 36.56 12.77
CA ALA A 1006 -42.66 36.70 14.23
C ALA A 1006 -41.48 37.56 14.71
N THR A 1007 -41.65 38.33 15.78
CA THR A 1007 -40.60 39.22 16.30
C THR A 1007 -39.44 38.43 16.92
N ALA A 1008 -38.33 39.11 17.25
CA ALA A 1008 -37.26 38.49 18.02
C ALA A 1008 -37.76 37.97 19.38
N ALA A 1009 -38.61 38.74 20.06
CA ALA A 1009 -39.20 38.34 21.35
C ALA A 1009 -40.08 37.09 21.24
N ASP A 1010 -40.89 36.96 20.18
CA ASP A 1010 -41.72 35.76 19.95
C ASP A 1010 -40.90 34.49 19.67
N LYS A 1011 -39.69 34.66 19.13
CA LYS A 1011 -38.76 33.57 18.80
C LYS A 1011 -37.89 33.16 19.99
N GLN A 1012 -37.60 34.11 20.89
CA GLN A 1012 -36.60 33.97 21.95
C GLN A 1012 -36.81 32.73 22.85
N PRO A 1013 -38.03 32.43 23.38
CA PRO A 1013 -38.21 31.25 24.25
C PRO A 1013 -37.90 29.93 23.55
N TYR A 1014 -38.16 29.85 22.25
CA TYR A 1014 -37.90 28.65 21.45
C TYR A 1014 -36.41 28.49 21.10
N ILE A 1015 -35.69 29.61 20.98
CA ILE A 1015 -34.23 29.61 20.79
C ILE A 1015 -33.55 29.21 22.10
N GLU A 1016 -33.92 29.82 23.22
CA GLU A 1016 -33.42 29.50 24.56
C GLU A 1016 -33.68 28.03 24.93
N GLN A 1017 -34.88 27.51 24.68
CA GLN A 1017 -35.18 26.09 24.88
C GLN A 1017 -34.27 25.18 24.03
N THR A 1018 -33.92 25.56 22.80
CA THR A 1018 -32.95 24.77 22.02
C THR A 1018 -31.50 24.91 22.48
N GLU A 1019 -31.14 26.01 23.14
CA GLU A 1019 -29.82 26.20 23.74
C GLU A 1019 -29.68 25.33 25.01
N ILE A 1020 -30.71 25.32 25.86
CA ILE A 1020 -30.84 24.41 27.00
C ILE A 1020 -30.78 22.94 26.53
N ASN A 1021 -31.56 22.58 25.50
CA ASN A 1021 -31.52 21.23 24.93
C ASN A 1021 -30.15 20.89 24.31
N ARG A 1022 -29.38 21.87 23.82
CA ARG A 1022 -28.04 21.65 23.27
C ARG A 1022 -27.03 21.33 24.38
N ARG A 1023 -27.06 22.10 25.48
CA ARG A 1023 -26.21 21.86 26.66
C ARG A 1023 -26.51 20.52 27.31
N ALA A 1024 -27.78 20.24 27.61
CA ALA A 1024 -28.20 18.96 28.18
C ALA A 1024 -27.89 17.76 27.25
N ASN A 1025 -28.00 17.92 25.93
CA ASN A 1025 -27.57 16.88 24.98
C ASN A 1025 -26.05 16.68 25.00
N ALA A 1026 -25.24 17.73 25.19
CA ALA A 1026 -23.79 17.64 25.25
C ALA A 1026 -23.32 17.02 26.57
N GLU A 1027 -23.82 17.49 27.71
CA GLU A 1027 -23.55 16.94 29.05
C GLU A 1027 -23.90 15.45 29.13
N ALA A 1028 -25.05 15.04 28.60
CA ALA A 1028 -25.43 13.63 28.52
C ALA A 1028 -24.54 12.83 27.54
N TRP A 1029 -24.06 13.45 26.46
CA TRP A 1029 -23.18 12.82 25.48
C TRP A 1029 -21.77 12.58 26.04
N ASP A 1030 -21.21 13.58 26.72
CA ASP A 1030 -19.87 13.50 27.28
C ASP A 1030 -19.83 12.63 28.55
N LYS A 1031 -20.90 12.63 29.37
CA LYS A 1031 -21.06 11.61 30.41
C LYS A 1031 -21.09 10.20 29.79
N TRP A 1032 -21.89 9.98 28.75
CA TRP A 1032 -21.98 8.66 28.10
C TRP A 1032 -20.62 8.19 27.54
N LYS A 1033 -19.76 9.09 27.02
CA LYS A 1033 -18.38 8.75 26.62
C LYS A 1033 -17.57 8.18 27.79
N VAL A 1034 -17.65 8.81 28.97
CA VAL A 1034 -16.94 8.35 30.18
C VAL A 1034 -17.51 7.01 30.66
N ASP A 1035 -18.83 6.90 30.74
CA ASP A 1035 -19.54 5.69 31.18
C ASP A 1035 -19.22 4.49 30.26
N ILE A 1036 -19.21 4.67 28.92
CA ILE A 1036 -18.89 3.58 27.97
C ILE A 1036 -17.40 3.21 27.97
N ALA A 1037 -16.48 4.18 28.00
CA ALA A 1037 -15.05 3.90 28.05
C ALA A 1037 -14.65 3.19 29.37
N GLU A 1038 -15.35 3.44 30.47
CA GLU A 1038 -15.19 2.66 31.70
C GLU A 1038 -15.74 1.23 31.58
N TRP A 1039 -16.91 1.05 30.95
CA TRP A 1039 -17.49 -0.27 30.71
C TRP A 1039 -16.59 -1.12 29.80
N GLU A 1040 -16.05 -0.53 28.73
CA GLU A 1040 -15.10 -1.17 27.80
C GLU A 1040 -13.79 -1.54 28.53
N ARG A 1041 -13.21 -0.64 29.32
CA ARG A 1041 -12.01 -0.92 30.14
C ARG A 1041 -12.23 -2.11 31.09
N LYS A 1042 -13.39 -2.18 31.74
CA LYS A 1042 -13.76 -3.32 32.61
C LYS A 1042 -13.99 -4.59 31.80
N THR A 1043 -14.56 -4.47 30.60
CA THR A 1043 -14.77 -5.61 29.68
C THR A 1043 -13.47 -6.28 29.30
N PHE A 1044 -12.40 -5.52 29.03
CA PHE A 1044 -11.07 -6.09 28.80
C PHE A 1044 -10.54 -6.85 30.02
N VAL A 1045 -10.64 -6.29 31.24
CA VAL A 1045 -10.17 -6.97 32.47
C VAL A 1045 -10.96 -8.27 32.74
N VAL A 1046 -12.28 -8.26 32.56
CA VAL A 1046 -13.11 -9.47 32.72
C VAL A 1046 -12.79 -10.50 31.63
N LYS A 1047 -12.59 -10.06 30.39
CA LYS A 1047 -12.22 -10.91 29.26
C LYS A 1047 -10.88 -11.60 29.46
N ASP A 1048 -9.83 -10.85 29.80
CA ASP A 1048 -8.49 -11.42 29.94
C ASP A 1048 -8.43 -12.44 31.09
N ARG A 1049 -9.09 -12.15 32.22
CA ARG A 1049 -9.26 -13.11 33.31
C ARG A 1049 -10.03 -14.35 32.85
N TRP A 1050 -11.18 -14.19 32.20
CA TRP A 1050 -12.01 -15.32 31.77
C TRP A 1050 -11.30 -16.19 30.73
N CYS A 1051 -10.58 -15.60 29.77
CA CYS A 1051 -9.80 -16.33 28.77
C CYS A 1051 -8.55 -17.02 29.37
N ALA A 1052 -7.97 -16.49 30.44
CA ALA A 1052 -6.90 -17.17 31.20
C ALA A 1052 -7.45 -18.35 32.04
N GLU A 1053 -8.64 -18.20 32.62
CA GLU A 1053 -9.36 -19.26 33.34
C GLU A 1053 -9.98 -20.31 32.40
N ASN A 1054 -10.22 -19.95 31.12
CA ASN A 1054 -10.84 -20.80 30.10
C ASN A 1054 -10.06 -20.72 28.77
N PRO A 1055 -8.87 -21.36 28.65
CA PRO A 1055 -8.09 -21.34 27.41
C PRO A 1055 -8.87 -21.97 26.24
N PHE A 1056 -8.93 -21.29 25.08
CA PHE A 1056 -9.77 -21.74 23.95
C PHE A 1056 -9.46 -23.16 23.46
N ASP A 1057 -8.21 -23.62 23.60
CA ASP A 1057 -7.78 -24.94 23.12
C ASP A 1057 -8.21 -26.08 24.05
N GLU A 1058 -8.40 -25.79 25.34
CA GLU A 1058 -8.87 -26.72 26.38
C GLU A 1058 -10.39 -26.60 26.63
N TRP A 1059 -11.01 -25.50 26.22
CA TRP A 1059 -12.43 -25.23 26.45
C TRP A 1059 -13.36 -26.20 25.70
N VAL A 1060 -14.18 -26.90 26.47
CA VAL A 1060 -15.19 -27.85 25.97
C VAL A 1060 -16.56 -27.16 25.90
N MET A 1061 -17.26 -27.36 24.78
CA MET A 1061 -18.64 -26.93 24.58
C MET A 1061 -19.56 -27.50 25.69
N PRO A 1062 -20.29 -26.69 26.46
CA PRO A 1062 -21.32 -27.19 27.36
C PRO A 1062 -22.38 -28.01 26.60
N GLU A 1063 -22.69 -29.21 27.08
CA GLU A 1063 -23.74 -30.02 26.46
C GLU A 1063 -25.13 -29.40 26.66
N TYR A 1064 -25.99 -29.55 25.66
CA TYR A 1064 -27.28 -28.88 25.58
C TYR A 1064 -28.27 -29.49 26.57
N VAL A 1065 -28.52 -28.81 27.69
CA VAL A 1065 -29.53 -29.25 28.67
C VAL A 1065 -30.93 -29.11 28.08
N ASP A 1066 -31.75 -30.15 28.23
CA ASP A 1066 -33.02 -30.34 27.52
C ASP A 1066 -34.12 -29.32 27.92
N GLU A 1067 -34.78 -28.70 26.94
CA GLU A 1067 -35.80 -27.64 27.14
C GLU A 1067 -37.18 -28.19 27.58
N HIS A 1068 -37.22 -29.31 28.32
CA HIS A 1068 -38.44 -30.02 28.71
C HIS A 1068 -38.55 -30.34 30.22
N ALA A 1069 -38.19 -29.36 31.07
CA ALA A 1069 -38.60 -29.30 32.48
C ALA A 1069 -39.71 -28.26 32.68
N SER A 1070 -40.75 -28.58 33.47
CA SER A 1070 -42.02 -27.84 33.48
C SER A 1070 -42.07 -26.64 34.45
N VAL A 1071 -42.83 -25.63 34.04
CA VAL A 1071 -43.10 -24.38 34.78
C VAL A 1071 -43.96 -24.61 36.04
N PRO A 1072 -43.54 -24.14 37.22
CA PRO A 1072 -44.44 -23.81 38.34
C PRO A 1072 -44.85 -22.31 38.30
N VAL A 1073 -45.96 -21.96 38.96
CA VAL A 1073 -46.76 -20.77 38.63
C VAL A 1073 -47.02 -19.86 39.84
N LEU A 1074 -46.97 -18.54 39.61
CA LEU A 1074 -47.52 -17.42 40.39
C LEU A 1074 -46.89 -17.00 41.74
N ALA A 1075 -47.18 -15.72 42.03
CA ALA A 1075 -47.43 -15.09 43.34
C ALA A 1075 -46.36 -14.16 43.93
N THR A 1076 -46.79 -12.91 44.13
CA THR A 1076 -46.15 -11.84 44.91
C THR A 1076 -46.32 -12.03 46.42
N ALA A 1077 -45.30 -11.72 47.21
CA ALA A 1077 -45.45 -11.31 48.61
C ALA A 1077 -44.27 -10.42 49.07
N PHE A 1078 -44.53 -9.51 50.01
CA PHE A 1078 -43.51 -8.72 50.73
C PHE A 1078 -42.93 -9.55 51.89
N THR A 1079 -41.69 -9.27 52.34
CA THR A 1079 -41.45 -8.87 53.76
C THR A 1079 -40.01 -8.39 54.06
N THR A 1080 -39.93 -7.25 54.76
CA THR A 1080 -38.94 -6.80 55.76
C THR A 1080 -37.44 -7.16 55.69
N VAL A 1081 -36.61 -6.11 55.66
CA VAL A 1081 -35.23 -6.09 56.16
C VAL A 1081 -35.21 -5.97 57.71
N PRO A 1082 -34.36 -6.73 58.43
CA PRO A 1082 -33.90 -6.39 59.77
C PRO A 1082 -32.51 -5.70 59.72
N ALA A 1083 -32.32 -4.64 60.51
CA ALA A 1083 -31.06 -3.90 60.56
C ALA A 1083 -30.08 -4.47 61.61
N LEU A 1084 -28.78 -4.31 61.36
CA LEU A 1084 -27.72 -4.39 62.38
C LEU A 1084 -26.97 -3.06 62.47
N LYS A 1085 -26.45 -2.74 63.66
CA LYS A 1085 -25.91 -1.42 64.01
C LYS A 1085 -24.40 -1.43 64.15
N SER A 1086 -23.78 -0.32 63.76
CA SER A 1086 -22.73 0.47 64.44
C SER A 1086 -21.47 -0.19 65.02
N GLU A 1087 -20.37 0.59 64.92
CA GLU A 1087 -19.07 0.43 65.60
C GLU A 1087 -18.17 -0.68 65.04
N LYS A 1088 -16.88 -0.44 64.73
CA LYS A 1088 -16.04 0.77 64.88
C LYS A 1088 -15.41 1.20 63.55
#